data_AF-A0A4Q7X4K7-F1
#
_entry.id   AF-A0A4Q7X4K7-F1
#
_cell.length_a   1.000
_cell.length_b   1.000
_cell.length_c   1.000
_cell.angle_alpha   90.00
_cell.angle_beta   90.00
_cell.angle_gamma   90.00
#
_symmetry.space_group_name_H-M   'P 1'
#
loop_
_entity.id
_entity.type
_entity.pdbx_description
1 polymer ?
#
loop_
_entity_poly.entity_id
_entity_poly.type
_entity_poly.pdbx_seq_one_letter_code
_entity_poly.pdbx_strand_id
1 'polypeptide(L)'
;ETALRDLPGITDAATAVHHGRLTAYLIGTTEDPRTTLASVLPDYMVPSAFVTLDALPLTPNGKIDRNALPAPDPSAHVQGPAREPRTDTERALCEVFAAVLGLPAVGIDDSFFDLGGDSIRSIEVVAGARRAGLRVTAADVFTHKTVAALAAAVGDAEPAEIVGADDGVGELAPLPVMLRLLEEGGPIDGFNQSVVLTTPADLDLERLTGALQRVVDHHDALRLRLTGRGPGDWRLVIGEPGTVRVAPLVTRIDAGHRAYEDEALLRRAVAAQSEAARDRLAPREGVTLQAVWIDRGTGRPGRLVLMLHHLVVDGVSWRVLLPDLLTAYERRDAALDPVGTSLRHWSGLLREQAASRTGEAPYWTKLLSHEEQPVGARALDPAQDTYATARTLRLALPPEHTGPLLEHGPAAFQAEINDVLLAGLGLAVADWRGRSLLVEVETHGREQLREGVDLSRTVGWFTGTHPVLLRAAALGAEQAVKEMREQLAALPDHGLGHGILRHLGDGTAPLPAVNPQLGFNYLGRFAAVESYDGGWAAAPEAREAFAATAGGMPLGHTVEVDALVEDGPDGPVLIANWTWAGRLLEPDDAGALAEGWFRALRTLSRRAGELAATRPSGTGRAGGRRPALLTEAFETLLPIRPDGAREPLFFLHGGVGLSWPYLGLAEHLAEEFPVYGFQAPGIIAEAPLPGSVQEMAGEYVRRILEIQPEGPYHILGWSFGGLLAHAAATRLEALGHRVALLANLDSYPVPEPDGIPDDRALIAKILEYCGYDAAAFAGGEPTLSEVLELFRRDANPLAGLDEEQLARLLRIVRNHAVLSAEFVPDRFGGDVLFLSAERGADEDSPTVAAWEPYIGGSVTHHGIDSDHDGMMRPEPQRAIGRIIAAHLERLR
;
A
#
# COMPACT_ATOMS: atom_id res chain seq x y z
N GLU A 1 -18.02 -27.71 -0.43
CA GLU A 1 -18.87 -28.88 -0.04
C GLU A 1 -18.57 -30.13 -0.85
N THR A 2 -18.54 -30.11 -2.18
CA THR A 2 -18.19 -31.30 -3.00
C THR A 2 -16.83 -31.89 -2.63
N ALA A 3 -15.78 -31.06 -2.62
CA ALA A 3 -14.44 -31.49 -2.20
C ALA A 3 -14.37 -32.02 -0.75
N LEU A 4 -15.30 -31.60 0.13
CA LEU A 4 -15.39 -32.14 1.50
C LEU A 4 -15.96 -33.55 1.50
N ARG A 5 -16.93 -33.84 0.61
CA ARG A 5 -17.53 -35.18 0.46
C ARG A 5 -16.60 -36.16 -0.24
N ASP A 6 -15.65 -35.66 -1.02
CA ASP A 6 -14.63 -36.47 -1.67
C ASP A 6 -13.46 -36.85 -0.73
N LEU A 7 -13.44 -36.32 0.50
CA LEU A 7 -12.43 -36.68 1.50
C LEU A 7 -12.64 -38.12 2.01
N PRO A 8 -11.56 -38.92 2.16
CA PRO A 8 -11.65 -40.28 2.68
C PRO A 8 -12.28 -40.33 4.08
N GLY A 9 -13.38 -41.06 4.23
CA GLY A 9 -14.06 -41.23 5.51
C GLY A 9 -15.13 -40.18 5.82
N ILE A 10 -15.39 -39.22 4.91
CA ILE A 10 -16.53 -38.31 4.99
C ILE A 10 -17.71 -38.89 4.21
N THR A 11 -18.88 -38.91 4.85
CA THR A 11 -20.13 -39.46 4.29
C THR A 11 -21.04 -38.37 3.75
N ASP A 12 -21.06 -37.20 4.41
CA ASP A 12 -21.75 -36.00 3.95
C ASP A 12 -21.09 -34.76 4.58
N ALA A 13 -21.27 -33.59 3.97
CA ALA A 13 -20.69 -32.35 4.46
C ALA A 13 -21.53 -31.13 4.09
N ALA A 14 -21.53 -30.11 4.95
CA ALA A 14 -22.12 -28.81 4.69
C ALA A 14 -21.14 -27.70 5.07
N THR A 15 -21.34 -26.50 4.51
CA THR A 15 -20.58 -25.31 4.88
C THR A 15 -21.50 -24.16 5.27
N ALA A 16 -21.03 -23.35 6.21
CA ALA A 16 -21.68 -22.09 6.60
C ALA A 16 -20.63 -21.03 6.91
N VAL A 17 -21.03 -19.76 6.81
CA VAL A 17 -20.17 -18.62 7.16
C VAL A 17 -20.62 -18.06 8.50
N HIS A 18 -19.70 -17.98 9.46
CA HIS A 18 -19.91 -17.38 10.77
C HIS A 18 -18.92 -16.24 10.96
N HIS A 19 -19.40 -15.03 11.27
CA HIS A 19 -18.54 -13.83 11.45
C HIS A 19 -17.52 -13.63 10.31
N GLY A 20 -17.95 -13.83 9.05
CA GLY A 20 -17.10 -13.67 7.87
C GLY A 20 -16.12 -14.83 7.62
N ARG A 21 -16.16 -15.92 8.41
CA ARG A 21 -15.24 -17.06 8.31
C ARG A 21 -15.98 -18.35 7.90
N LEU A 22 -15.41 -19.10 6.97
CA LEU A 22 -15.99 -20.35 6.47
C LEU A 22 -15.78 -21.49 7.47
N THR A 23 -16.86 -22.19 7.83
CA THR A 23 -16.87 -23.37 8.72
C THR A 23 -17.45 -24.57 7.96
N ALA A 24 -16.82 -25.73 8.07
CA ALA A 24 -17.31 -26.99 7.50
C ALA A 24 -17.86 -27.91 8.58
N TYR A 25 -18.99 -28.54 8.28
CA TYR A 25 -19.65 -29.54 9.10
C TYR A 25 -19.55 -30.88 8.40
N LEU A 26 -18.95 -31.87 9.06
CA LEU A 26 -18.60 -33.16 8.48
C LEU A 26 -19.38 -34.28 9.16
N ILE A 27 -19.89 -35.22 8.37
CA ILE A 27 -20.42 -36.50 8.85
C ILE A 27 -19.37 -37.58 8.56
N GLY A 28 -18.78 -38.16 9.60
CA GLY A 28 -17.63 -39.05 9.50
C GLY A 28 -16.30 -38.36 9.85
N THR A 29 -15.19 -39.09 9.74
CA THR A 29 -13.86 -38.62 10.15
C THR A 29 -12.84 -38.87 9.05
N THR A 30 -12.00 -37.87 8.79
CA THR A 30 -10.88 -37.94 7.86
C THR A 30 -9.63 -37.40 8.57
N GLU A 31 -8.47 -37.96 8.25
CA GLU A 31 -7.20 -37.38 8.69
C GLU A 31 -6.89 -36.14 7.84
N ASP A 32 -6.48 -35.06 8.51
CA ASP A 32 -6.05 -33.78 7.92
C ASP A 32 -6.91 -33.25 6.76
N PRO A 33 -8.22 -32.97 7.01
CA PRO A 33 -9.12 -32.45 5.98
C PRO A 33 -8.60 -31.17 5.37
N ARG A 34 -7.92 -30.32 6.14
CA ARG A 34 -7.42 -29.03 5.67
C ARG A 34 -6.34 -29.19 4.61
N THR A 35 -5.33 -30.03 4.83
CA THR A 35 -4.24 -30.23 3.86
C THR A 35 -4.74 -30.91 2.59
N THR A 36 -5.61 -31.91 2.71
CA THR A 36 -6.21 -32.55 1.52
C THR A 36 -7.05 -31.54 0.74
N LEU A 37 -7.86 -30.72 1.42
CA LEU A 37 -8.62 -29.66 0.76
C LEU A 37 -7.71 -28.59 0.17
N ALA A 38 -6.66 -28.15 0.87
CA ALA A 38 -5.72 -27.15 0.36
C ALA A 38 -4.94 -27.64 -0.87
N SER A 39 -4.84 -28.95 -1.08
CA SER A 39 -4.26 -29.53 -2.29
C SER A 39 -5.20 -29.48 -3.52
N VAL A 40 -6.50 -29.25 -3.30
CA VAL A 40 -7.55 -29.26 -4.35
C VAL A 40 -8.45 -28.01 -4.34
N LEU A 41 -8.32 -27.13 -3.34
CA LEU A 41 -9.06 -25.89 -3.12
C LEU A 41 -8.10 -24.76 -2.73
N PRO A 42 -8.39 -23.50 -3.13
CA PRO A 42 -7.69 -22.31 -2.64
C PRO A 42 -7.81 -22.09 -1.12
N ASP A 43 -6.79 -21.48 -0.48
CA ASP A 43 -6.71 -21.26 0.98
C ASP A 43 -7.95 -20.57 1.60
N TYR A 44 -8.58 -19.64 0.89
CA TYR A 44 -9.79 -18.96 1.38
C TYR A 44 -11.07 -19.79 1.22
N MET A 45 -11.07 -20.83 0.37
CA MET A 45 -12.15 -21.82 0.25
C MET A 45 -11.96 -23.00 1.19
N VAL A 46 -10.77 -23.13 1.79
CA VAL A 46 -10.50 -24.09 2.84
C VAL A 46 -11.15 -23.59 4.13
N PRO A 47 -12.12 -24.33 4.69
CA PRO A 47 -12.80 -23.93 5.91
C PRO A 47 -11.81 -23.65 7.05
N SER A 48 -12.02 -22.52 7.73
CA SER A 48 -11.22 -22.09 8.88
C SER A 48 -11.56 -22.83 10.19
N ALA A 49 -12.63 -23.64 10.16
CA ALA A 49 -13.04 -24.54 11.24
C ALA A 49 -13.74 -25.78 10.66
N PHE A 50 -13.52 -26.93 11.30
CA PHE A 50 -14.15 -28.21 10.94
C PHE A 50 -14.87 -28.79 12.16
N VAL A 51 -16.18 -29.01 12.04
CA VAL A 51 -17.05 -29.51 13.11
C VAL A 51 -17.60 -30.86 12.70
N THR A 52 -17.37 -31.90 13.50
CA THR A 52 -17.94 -33.23 13.22
C THR A 52 -19.34 -33.32 13.82
N LEU A 53 -20.31 -33.78 13.04
CA LEU A 53 -21.69 -34.00 13.48
C LEU A 53 -22.09 -35.46 13.25
N ASP A 54 -23.05 -35.94 14.05
CA ASP A 54 -23.65 -37.27 13.83
C ASP A 54 -24.61 -37.29 12.63
N ALA A 55 -25.31 -36.17 12.37
CA ALA A 55 -26.18 -35.97 11.22
C ALA A 55 -26.31 -34.48 10.87
N LEU A 56 -26.52 -34.16 9.59
CA LEU A 56 -26.84 -32.79 9.16
C LEU A 56 -28.31 -32.46 9.52
N PRO A 57 -28.59 -31.29 10.13
CA PRO A 57 -29.95 -30.88 10.40
C PRO A 57 -30.70 -30.63 9.07
N LEU A 58 -31.91 -31.17 8.95
CA LEU A 58 -32.75 -31.04 7.76
C LEU A 58 -34.06 -30.31 8.09
N THR A 59 -34.51 -29.48 7.16
CA THR A 59 -35.86 -28.90 7.14
C THR A 59 -36.92 -29.98 6.89
N PRO A 60 -38.22 -29.72 7.18
CA PRO A 60 -39.31 -30.64 6.87
C PRO A 60 -39.42 -31.07 5.39
N ASN A 61 -38.82 -30.30 4.47
CA ASN A 61 -38.78 -30.58 3.04
C ASN A 61 -37.53 -31.35 2.59
N GLY A 62 -36.72 -31.86 3.53
CA GLY A 62 -35.54 -32.68 3.24
C GLY A 62 -34.30 -31.92 2.75
N LYS A 63 -34.28 -30.58 2.84
CA LYS A 63 -33.09 -29.74 2.57
C LYS A 63 -32.34 -29.44 3.86
N ILE A 64 -31.02 -29.21 3.79
CA ILE A 64 -30.19 -28.82 4.95
C ILE A 64 -30.72 -27.53 5.57
N ASP A 65 -30.95 -27.55 6.89
CA ASP A 65 -31.33 -26.40 7.68
C ASP A 65 -30.08 -25.70 8.24
N ARG A 66 -29.60 -24.70 7.49
CA ARG A 66 -28.37 -23.98 7.84
C ARG A 66 -28.48 -23.14 9.12
N ASN A 67 -29.70 -22.78 9.53
CA ASN A 67 -29.92 -22.03 10.77
C ASN A 67 -29.83 -22.92 12.02
N ALA A 68 -29.93 -24.24 11.84
CA ALA A 68 -29.82 -25.23 12.91
C ALA A 68 -28.40 -25.83 13.03
N LEU A 69 -27.44 -25.37 12.22
CA LEU A 69 -26.05 -25.78 12.34
C LEU A 69 -25.43 -25.13 13.60
N PRO A 70 -24.76 -25.90 14.47
CA PRO A 70 -24.20 -25.36 15.71
C PRO A 70 -23.04 -24.40 15.42
N ALA A 71 -22.92 -23.33 16.20
CA ALA A 71 -21.75 -22.45 16.12
C ALA A 71 -20.48 -23.23 16.50
N PRO A 72 -19.33 -23.02 15.82
CA PRO A 72 -18.07 -23.66 16.18
C PRO A 72 -17.60 -23.20 17.58
N ASP A 73 -17.05 -24.13 18.36
CA ASP A 73 -16.40 -23.83 19.64
C ASP A 73 -15.11 -23.02 19.40
N PRO A 74 -14.74 -22.03 20.25
CA PRO A 74 -13.49 -21.29 20.16
C PRO A 74 -12.23 -22.18 19.99
N SER A 75 -12.25 -23.39 20.55
CA SER A 75 -11.18 -24.39 20.43
C SER A 75 -11.09 -25.06 19.05
N ALA A 76 -12.12 -24.97 18.20
CA ALA A 76 -12.17 -25.53 16.84
C ALA A 76 -11.49 -24.62 15.79
N HIS A 77 -11.07 -23.41 16.17
CA HIS A 77 -10.45 -22.41 15.27
C HIS A 77 -8.92 -22.52 15.16
N VAL A 78 -8.29 -23.53 15.76
CA VAL A 78 -6.82 -23.59 15.96
C VAL A 78 -6.15 -24.81 15.29
N GLN A 79 -6.86 -25.64 14.53
CA GLN A 79 -6.25 -26.83 13.92
C GLN A 79 -6.15 -26.74 12.39
N GLY A 80 -4.98 -26.29 11.92
CA GLY A 80 -4.52 -26.37 10.54
C GLY A 80 -3.24 -25.54 10.38
N PRO A 81 -2.11 -26.11 9.93
CA PRO A 81 -0.82 -25.55 10.23
C PRO A 81 -0.56 -24.30 9.39
N ALA A 82 -0.49 -23.13 10.03
CA ALA A 82 0.60 -22.24 9.69
C ALA A 82 1.87 -23.08 9.77
N ARG A 83 2.77 -23.03 8.78
CA ARG A 83 4.07 -23.69 8.94
C ARG A 83 4.64 -23.23 10.28
N GLU A 84 4.80 -24.17 11.21
CA GLU A 84 5.22 -23.80 12.55
C GLU A 84 6.61 -23.15 12.48
N PRO A 85 6.91 -22.20 13.39
CA PRO A 85 8.23 -21.62 13.47
C PRO A 85 9.31 -22.72 13.60
N ARG A 86 10.18 -22.78 12.59
CA ARG A 86 11.20 -23.82 12.42
C ARG A 86 12.49 -23.47 13.16
N THR A 87 12.71 -22.18 13.39
CA THR A 87 13.87 -21.64 14.10
C THR A 87 13.42 -20.83 15.32
N ASP A 88 14.31 -20.64 16.29
CA ASP A 88 14.03 -19.77 17.44
C ASP A 88 13.82 -18.31 17.01
N THR A 89 14.52 -17.87 15.94
CA THR A 89 14.30 -16.58 15.28
C THR A 89 12.89 -16.44 14.72
N GLU A 90 12.40 -17.44 13.98
CA GLU A 90 11.02 -17.43 13.45
C GLU A 90 10.00 -17.38 14.60
N ARG A 91 10.26 -18.10 15.71
CA ARG A 91 9.36 -18.15 16.87
C ARG A 91 9.28 -16.80 17.56
N ALA A 92 10.44 -16.19 17.83
CA ALA A 92 10.54 -14.87 18.42
C ALA A 92 9.87 -13.80 17.54
N LEU A 93 10.08 -13.83 16.22
CA LEU A 93 9.44 -12.88 15.31
C LEU A 93 7.92 -13.07 15.21
N CYS A 94 7.41 -14.31 15.22
CA CYS A 94 5.98 -14.58 15.31
C CYS A 94 5.37 -14.00 16.60
N GLU A 95 6.03 -14.19 17.75
CA GLU A 95 5.59 -13.63 19.03
C GLU A 95 5.58 -12.10 19.01
N VAL A 96 6.63 -11.49 18.44
CA VAL A 96 6.74 -10.02 18.29
C VAL A 96 5.64 -9.48 17.37
N PHE A 97 5.42 -10.08 16.20
CA PHE A 97 4.37 -9.64 15.27
C PHE A 97 2.98 -9.77 15.90
N ALA A 98 2.70 -10.91 16.55
CA ALA A 98 1.43 -11.14 17.23
C ALA A 98 1.17 -10.09 18.32
N ALA A 99 2.19 -9.79 19.15
CA ALA A 99 2.09 -8.78 20.20
C ALA A 99 1.86 -7.37 19.64
N VAL A 100 2.60 -6.96 18.61
CA VAL A 100 2.48 -5.63 17.99
C VAL A 100 1.15 -5.45 17.26
N LEU A 101 0.68 -6.49 16.57
CA LEU A 101 -0.56 -6.43 15.80
C LEU A 101 -1.82 -6.65 16.67
N GLY A 102 -1.66 -7.08 17.93
CA GLY A 102 -2.77 -7.43 18.83
C GLY A 102 -3.48 -8.72 18.41
N LEU A 103 -2.75 -9.65 17.79
CA LEU A 103 -3.29 -10.91 17.28
C LEU A 103 -2.93 -12.07 18.23
N PRO A 104 -3.78 -13.10 18.38
CA PRO A 104 -3.50 -14.24 19.24
C PRO A 104 -2.32 -15.09 18.76
N ALA A 105 -2.10 -15.14 17.44
CA ALA A 105 -0.98 -15.81 16.81
C ALA A 105 -0.76 -15.24 15.39
N VAL A 106 0.48 -15.33 14.90
CA VAL A 106 0.89 -14.97 13.54
C VAL A 106 1.69 -16.13 12.96
N GLY A 107 1.36 -16.57 11.75
CA GLY A 107 2.08 -17.61 11.02
C GLY A 107 3.33 -17.09 10.34
N ILE A 108 4.29 -17.97 10.04
CA ILE A 108 5.59 -17.52 9.48
C ILE A 108 5.46 -16.89 8.07
N ASP A 109 4.39 -17.18 7.34
CA ASP A 109 4.14 -16.67 5.99
C ASP A 109 3.17 -15.49 5.94
N ASP A 110 2.66 -15.06 7.10
CA ASP A 110 1.75 -13.93 7.15
C ASP A 110 2.52 -12.63 6.89
N SER A 111 2.02 -11.83 5.96
CA SER A 111 2.56 -10.49 5.67
C SER A 111 2.15 -9.53 6.79
N PHE A 112 3.14 -8.85 7.38
CA PHE A 112 2.95 -7.85 8.43
C PHE A 112 1.95 -6.76 8.00
N PHE A 113 2.05 -6.29 6.76
CA PHE A 113 1.21 -5.22 6.23
C PHE A 113 -0.20 -5.70 5.88
N ASP A 114 -0.35 -6.95 5.45
CA ASP A 114 -1.66 -7.55 5.15
C ASP A 114 -2.46 -7.78 6.44
N LEU A 115 -1.76 -8.01 7.56
CA LEU A 115 -2.33 -8.08 8.90
C LEU A 115 -2.61 -6.69 9.53
N GLY A 116 -2.47 -5.61 8.75
CA GLY A 116 -2.74 -4.24 9.19
C GLY A 116 -1.59 -3.61 9.98
N GLY A 117 -0.35 -4.04 9.73
CA GLY A 117 0.86 -3.34 10.13
C GLY A 117 1.08 -2.06 9.30
N ASP A 118 1.70 -1.06 9.91
CA ASP A 118 2.06 0.22 9.29
C ASP A 118 3.52 0.59 9.63
N SER A 119 3.97 1.77 9.17
CA SER A 119 5.33 2.25 9.42
C SER A 119 5.63 2.45 10.91
N ILE A 120 4.63 2.84 11.73
CA ILE A 120 4.80 3.05 13.17
C ILE A 120 4.90 1.70 13.90
N ARG A 121 4.01 0.76 13.58
CA ARG A 121 4.07 -0.62 14.13
C ARG A 121 5.34 -1.34 13.72
N SER A 122 5.92 -1.02 12.56
CA SER A 122 7.24 -1.54 12.15
C SER A 122 8.35 -1.13 13.13
N ILE A 123 8.27 0.08 13.72
CA ILE A 123 9.21 0.54 14.75
C ILE A 123 9.02 -0.26 16.06
N GLU A 124 7.78 -0.61 16.42
CA GLU A 124 7.47 -1.46 17.57
C GLU A 124 7.99 -2.89 17.37
N VAL A 125 7.89 -3.43 16.14
CA VAL A 125 8.49 -4.71 15.76
C VAL A 125 10.01 -4.68 15.96
N VAL A 126 10.69 -3.62 15.53
CA VAL A 126 12.15 -3.46 15.74
C VAL A 126 12.49 -3.51 17.23
N ALA A 127 11.75 -2.75 18.05
CA ALA A 127 11.96 -2.75 19.50
C ALA A 127 11.70 -4.14 20.12
N GLY A 128 10.65 -4.84 19.67
CA GLY A 128 10.31 -6.20 20.12
C GLY A 128 11.33 -7.25 19.71
N ALA A 129 11.75 -7.25 18.46
CA ALA A 129 12.78 -8.15 17.94
C ALA A 129 14.10 -7.98 18.71
N ARG A 130 14.46 -6.73 19.04
CA ARG A 130 15.66 -6.44 19.84
C ARG A 130 15.58 -7.02 21.25
N ARG A 131 14.42 -6.94 21.92
CA ARG A 131 14.22 -7.62 23.23
C ARG A 131 14.40 -9.13 23.14
N ALA A 132 14.05 -9.70 21.99
CA ALA A 132 14.28 -11.12 21.69
C ALA A 132 15.72 -11.43 21.21
N GLY A 133 16.63 -10.45 21.21
CA GLY A 133 18.03 -10.63 20.80
C GLY A 133 18.26 -10.59 19.29
N LEU A 134 17.27 -10.16 18.50
CA LEU A 134 17.34 -10.12 17.04
C LEU A 134 17.63 -8.70 16.54
N ARG A 135 18.43 -8.58 15.48
CA ARG A 135 18.71 -7.30 14.81
C ARG A 135 17.79 -7.16 13.59
N VAL A 136 16.72 -6.39 13.74
CA VAL A 136 15.77 -6.06 12.68
C VAL A 136 15.73 -4.53 12.54
N THR A 137 15.70 -4.03 11.31
CA THR A 137 15.45 -2.61 11.02
C THR A 137 14.04 -2.43 10.46
N ALA A 138 13.49 -1.22 10.49
CA ALA A 138 12.19 -0.96 9.86
C ALA A 138 12.24 -1.26 8.35
N ALA A 139 13.36 -0.93 7.68
CA ALA A 139 13.59 -1.25 6.27
C ALA A 139 13.54 -2.77 5.99
N ASP A 140 14.06 -3.60 6.91
CA ASP A 140 13.97 -5.06 6.79
C ASP A 140 12.52 -5.54 6.86
N VAL A 141 11.70 -4.97 7.75
CA VAL A 141 10.27 -5.30 7.87
C VAL A 141 9.54 -4.96 6.56
N PHE A 142 9.80 -3.79 5.98
CA PHE A 142 9.23 -3.36 4.70
C PHE A 142 9.70 -4.22 3.51
N THR A 143 10.97 -4.62 3.50
CA THR A 143 11.57 -5.39 2.41
C THR A 143 11.12 -6.84 2.44
N HIS A 144 11.14 -7.46 3.63
CA HIS A 144 10.95 -8.89 3.76
C HIS A 144 9.52 -9.29 4.12
N LYS A 145 8.70 -8.38 4.67
CA LYS A 145 7.23 -8.45 4.86
C LYS A 145 6.67 -9.60 5.69
N THR A 146 7.18 -10.83 5.58
CA THR A 146 6.75 -12.01 6.34
C THR A 146 7.82 -12.43 7.34
N VAL A 147 7.41 -13.13 8.41
CA VAL A 147 8.34 -13.64 9.42
C VAL A 147 9.40 -14.56 8.82
N ALA A 148 9.03 -15.45 7.90
CA ALA A 148 9.96 -16.40 7.27
C ALA A 148 11.01 -15.69 6.39
N ALA A 149 10.60 -14.65 5.65
CA ALA A 149 11.53 -13.88 4.82
C ALA A 149 12.39 -12.96 5.68
N LEU A 150 11.84 -12.37 6.74
CA LEU A 150 12.57 -11.55 7.68
C LEU A 150 13.62 -12.39 8.42
N ALA A 151 13.21 -13.53 9.01
CA ALA A 151 14.10 -14.46 9.69
C ALA A 151 15.23 -15.00 8.78
N ALA A 152 15.01 -15.08 7.47
CA ALA A 152 16.03 -15.50 6.51
C ALA A 152 17.03 -14.36 6.18
N ALA A 153 16.62 -13.11 6.32
CA ALA A 153 17.44 -11.93 6.06
C ALA A 153 18.24 -11.48 7.30
N VAL A 154 17.69 -11.68 8.50
CA VAL A 154 18.34 -11.32 9.76
C VAL A 154 19.07 -12.53 10.37
N GLY A 155 20.40 -12.48 10.40
CA GLY A 155 21.23 -13.47 11.09
C GLY A 155 21.35 -13.19 12.60
N ASP A 156 21.86 -14.18 13.34
CA ASP A 156 22.23 -14.01 14.76
C ASP A 156 23.23 -12.84 14.88
N ALA A 157 22.86 -11.82 15.66
CA ALA A 157 23.70 -10.64 15.81
C ALA A 157 24.78 -10.89 16.88
N GLU A 158 26.06 -10.86 16.50
CA GLU A 158 27.06 -10.25 17.39
C GLU A 158 26.57 -8.81 17.70
N PRO A 159 26.56 -8.36 18.96
CA PRO A 159 26.00 -7.06 19.33
C PRO A 159 26.71 -5.96 18.55
N ALA A 160 26.03 -5.39 17.56
CA ALA A 160 26.54 -4.22 16.86
C ALA A 160 26.69 -3.09 17.88
N GLU A 161 27.89 -2.54 17.98
CA GLU A 161 28.15 -1.35 18.78
C GLU A 161 27.23 -0.24 18.26
N ILE A 162 26.35 0.29 19.13
CA ILE A 162 25.57 1.48 18.80
C ILE A 162 26.57 2.57 18.42
N VAL A 163 26.56 3.00 17.16
CA VAL A 163 27.56 3.93 16.65
C VAL A 163 27.36 5.28 17.34
N GLY A 164 28.36 5.68 18.13
CA GLY A 164 28.44 6.96 18.84
C GLY A 164 27.46 7.10 20.02
N ALA A 165 27.37 6.10 20.89
CA ALA A 165 26.70 6.24 22.17
C ALA A 165 27.24 7.47 22.95
N ASP A 166 26.46 8.54 22.98
CA ASP A 166 26.62 9.63 23.95
C ASP A 166 25.60 9.43 25.08
N ASP A 167 25.75 10.18 26.16
CA ASP A 167 24.82 10.16 27.29
C ASP A 167 23.54 11.00 27.06
N GLY A 168 23.39 11.56 25.85
CA GLY A 168 22.32 12.48 25.48
C GLY A 168 22.39 13.86 26.13
N VAL A 169 23.42 14.16 26.94
CA VAL A 169 23.49 15.38 27.74
C VAL A 169 24.13 16.55 26.99
N GLY A 170 23.65 17.76 27.25
CA GLY A 170 24.26 19.01 26.79
C GLY A 170 23.39 19.76 25.79
N GLU A 171 24.04 20.61 24.99
CA GLU A 171 23.34 21.41 23.98
C GLU A 171 22.78 20.50 22.87
N LEU A 172 21.48 20.59 22.66
CA LEU A 172 20.73 19.97 21.60
C LEU A 172 20.51 21.03 20.52
N ALA A 173 21.02 20.77 19.32
CA ALA A 173 20.69 21.63 18.21
C ALA A 173 19.20 21.39 17.83
N PRO A 174 18.37 22.43 17.64
CA PRO A 174 16.96 22.23 17.35
C PRO A 174 16.74 21.44 16.05
N LEU A 175 15.75 20.54 16.08
CA LEU A 175 15.24 19.82 14.90
C LEU A 175 14.34 20.73 14.05
N PRO A 176 14.09 20.43 12.76
CA PRO A 176 13.30 21.28 11.88
C PRO A 176 11.91 21.64 12.45
N VAL A 177 11.19 20.66 12.99
CA VAL A 177 9.86 20.88 13.59
C VAL A 177 9.90 21.76 14.84
N MET A 178 10.96 21.64 15.65
CA MET A 178 11.17 22.52 16.81
C MET A 178 11.47 23.95 16.36
N LEU A 179 12.24 24.14 15.29
CA LEU A 179 12.53 25.45 14.71
C LEU A 179 11.25 26.11 14.18
N ARG A 180 10.41 25.35 13.48
CA ARG A 180 9.10 25.82 13.02
C ARG A 180 8.24 26.37 14.16
N LEU A 181 8.04 25.58 15.23
CA LEU A 181 7.28 26.04 16.40
C LEU A 181 7.83 27.36 16.98
N LEU A 182 9.16 27.44 17.07
CA LEU A 182 9.85 28.60 17.62
C LEU A 182 9.80 29.83 16.69
N GLU A 183 9.66 29.63 15.38
CA GLU A 183 9.47 30.67 14.36
C GLU A 183 8.02 31.18 14.34
N GLU A 184 7.02 30.29 14.46
CA GLU A 184 5.60 30.62 14.54
C GLU A 184 5.24 31.41 15.80
N GLY A 185 5.84 31.05 16.94
CA GLY A 185 5.65 31.74 18.21
C GLY A 185 4.31 31.44 18.88
N GLY A 186 3.74 32.42 19.59
CA GLY A 186 2.55 32.24 20.41
C GLY A 186 2.84 31.77 21.85
N PRO A 187 1.83 31.29 22.59
CA PRO A 187 1.97 30.79 23.96
C PRO A 187 2.62 29.38 23.98
N ILE A 188 3.87 29.31 23.53
CA ILE A 188 4.59 28.05 23.33
C ILE A 188 4.70 27.19 24.59
N ASP A 189 4.73 27.80 25.79
CA ASP A 189 4.94 27.06 27.04
C ASP A 189 3.84 26.01 27.30
N GLY A 190 2.63 26.24 26.77
CA GLY A 190 1.50 25.32 26.86
C GLY A 190 1.35 24.37 25.67
N PHE A 191 2.30 24.31 24.73
CA PHE A 191 2.22 23.44 23.55
C PHE A 191 2.56 21.99 23.93
N ASN A 192 1.55 21.11 23.99
CA ASN A 192 1.65 19.83 24.68
C ASN A 192 0.92 18.69 23.95
N GLN A 193 1.31 17.47 24.31
CA GLN A 193 0.51 16.27 24.12
C GLN A 193 0.16 15.67 25.49
N SER A 194 -0.97 14.97 25.57
CA SER A 194 -1.38 14.34 26.82
C SER A 194 -2.08 13.01 26.59
N VAL A 195 -1.96 12.13 27.58
CA VAL A 195 -2.72 10.88 27.65
C VAL A 195 -3.43 10.81 29.00
N VAL A 196 -4.60 10.19 29.01
CA VAL A 196 -5.35 9.94 30.24
C VAL A 196 -5.45 8.43 30.44
N LEU A 197 -4.92 7.96 31.56
CA LEU A 197 -4.94 6.54 31.92
C LEU A 197 -5.96 6.30 33.02
N THR A 198 -6.70 5.21 32.91
CA THR A 198 -7.34 4.56 34.04
C THR A 198 -6.24 3.95 34.91
N THR A 199 -6.31 4.22 36.21
CA THR A 199 -5.33 3.74 37.20
C THR A 199 -5.91 2.59 38.03
N PRO A 200 -5.08 1.69 38.57
CA PRO A 200 -5.51 0.72 39.56
C PRO A 200 -6.15 1.43 40.77
N ALA A 201 -7.15 0.80 41.39
CA ALA A 201 -7.84 1.37 42.55
C ALA A 201 -6.90 1.52 43.76
N ASP A 202 -5.87 0.69 43.84
CA ASP A 202 -4.82 0.67 44.86
C ASP A 202 -3.53 1.38 44.42
N LEU A 203 -3.62 2.30 43.45
CA LEU A 203 -2.46 3.09 43.02
C LEU A 203 -1.80 3.80 44.22
N ASP A 204 -0.48 3.66 44.33
CA ASP A 204 0.33 4.31 45.35
C ASP A 204 1.06 5.53 44.77
N LEU A 205 0.85 6.69 45.38
CA LEU A 205 1.40 7.96 44.89
C LEU A 205 2.93 8.02 44.98
N GLU A 206 3.52 7.47 46.03
CA GLU A 206 4.98 7.48 46.21
C GLU A 206 5.64 6.60 45.15
N ARG A 207 5.07 5.42 44.90
CA ARG A 207 5.48 4.50 43.86
C ARG A 207 5.32 5.09 42.46
N LEU A 208 4.19 5.76 42.16
CA LEU A 208 3.99 6.48 40.90
C LEU A 208 5.06 7.57 40.71
N THR A 209 5.30 8.36 41.75
CA THR A 209 6.30 9.43 41.72
C THR A 209 7.71 8.89 41.47
N GLY A 210 8.07 7.78 42.13
CA GLY A 210 9.34 7.09 41.92
C GLY A 210 9.48 6.49 40.52
N ALA A 211 8.41 5.90 39.99
CA ALA A 211 8.39 5.35 38.63
C ALA A 211 8.59 6.45 37.58
N LEU A 212 7.85 7.55 37.68
CA LEU A 212 8.01 8.71 36.80
C LEU A 212 9.42 9.31 36.89
N GLN A 213 10.02 9.41 38.09
CA GLN A 213 11.40 9.89 38.23
C GLN A 213 12.37 9.00 37.45
N ARG A 214 12.23 7.67 37.53
CA ARG A 214 13.06 6.75 36.77
C ARG A 214 12.91 6.91 35.26
N VAL A 215 11.69 7.09 34.77
CA VAL A 215 11.42 7.32 33.33
C VAL A 215 12.05 8.64 32.87
N VAL A 216 11.90 9.72 33.65
CA VAL A 216 12.50 11.04 33.34
C VAL A 216 14.03 10.99 33.35
N ASP A 217 14.64 10.24 34.26
CA ASP A 217 16.09 10.09 34.32
C ASP A 217 16.62 9.21 33.17
N HIS A 218 15.83 8.23 32.73
CA HIS A 218 16.20 7.30 31.68
C HIS A 218 16.16 7.91 30.26
N HIS A 219 15.12 8.72 29.97
CA HIS A 219 14.92 9.33 28.65
C HIS A 219 15.45 10.77 28.62
N ASP A 220 16.45 11.03 27.76
CA ASP A 220 17.17 12.30 27.68
C ASP A 220 16.27 13.51 27.34
N ALA A 221 15.35 13.35 26.38
CA ALA A 221 14.44 14.41 25.98
C ALA A 221 13.56 14.96 27.12
N LEU A 222 13.20 14.14 28.11
CA LEU A 222 12.36 14.57 29.24
C LEU A 222 13.08 15.56 30.18
N ARG A 223 14.41 15.68 30.05
CA ARG A 223 15.26 16.62 30.80
C ARG A 223 15.62 17.86 30.00
N LEU A 224 14.94 18.09 28.87
CA LEU A 224 15.16 19.24 28.01
C LEU A 224 14.67 20.54 28.66
N ARG A 225 15.46 21.60 28.48
CA ARG A 225 15.11 22.97 28.82
C ARG A 225 15.29 23.88 27.62
N LEU A 226 14.28 24.72 27.35
CA LEU A 226 14.37 25.79 26.36
C LEU A 226 15.06 27.02 26.96
N THR A 227 16.09 27.53 26.31
CA THR A 227 16.81 28.73 26.74
C THR A 227 16.94 29.71 25.57
N GLY A 228 17.30 30.96 25.87
CA GLY A 228 17.33 32.05 24.89
C GLY A 228 16.09 32.95 24.94
N ARG A 229 16.19 34.13 24.32
CA ARG A 229 15.16 35.19 24.41
C ARG A 229 14.37 35.43 23.12
N GLY A 230 14.70 34.76 22.02
CA GLY A 230 14.02 34.96 20.74
C GLY A 230 14.68 34.24 19.56
N PRO A 231 14.14 34.43 18.34
CA PRO A 231 14.70 33.88 17.11
C PRO A 231 16.20 34.17 16.97
N GLY A 232 17.00 33.14 16.67
CA GLY A 232 18.46 33.23 16.56
C GLY A 232 19.25 33.11 17.87
N ASP A 233 18.59 33.14 19.03
CA ASP A 233 19.18 32.88 20.36
C ASP A 233 18.58 31.64 21.04
N TRP A 234 17.61 30.98 20.41
CA TRP A 234 17.02 29.75 20.92
C TRP A 234 18.08 28.66 21.09
N ARG A 235 18.15 28.09 22.29
CA ARG A 235 19.03 26.98 22.63
C ARG A 235 18.25 25.94 23.42
N LEU A 236 18.35 24.69 23.03
CA LEU A 236 17.80 23.57 23.78
C LEU A 236 18.95 22.89 24.53
N VAL A 237 18.76 22.60 25.80
CA VAL A 237 19.77 21.95 26.64
C VAL A 237 19.14 20.78 27.37
N ILE A 238 19.71 19.60 27.19
CA ILE A 238 19.36 18.41 27.95
C ILE A 238 20.25 18.36 29.19
N GLY A 239 19.64 18.37 30.39
CA GLY A 239 20.37 18.27 31.66
C GLY A 239 20.72 16.83 32.02
N GLU A 240 21.64 16.62 32.96
CA GLU A 240 22.03 15.31 33.53
C GLU A 240 20.86 14.57 34.21
N PRO A 241 20.92 13.23 34.36
CA PRO A 241 19.95 12.49 35.17
C PRO A 241 19.87 13.09 36.59
N GLY A 242 18.66 13.24 37.12
CA GLY A 242 18.40 13.89 38.41
C GLY A 242 18.27 15.42 38.36
N THR A 243 18.50 16.07 37.21
CA THR A 243 18.28 17.52 37.06
C THR A 243 16.81 17.90 37.21
N VAL A 244 15.90 17.06 36.72
CA VAL A 244 14.45 17.25 36.87
C VAL A 244 13.98 16.44 38.08
N ARG A 245 13.38 17.14 39.05
CA ARG A 245 12.75 16.51 40.22
C ARG A 245 11.26 16.31 39.94
N VAL A 246 10.81 15.06 39.91
CA VAL A 246 9.43 14.73 39.52
C VAL A 246 8.41 14.95 40.63
N ALA A 247 8.78 14.79 41.90
CA ALA A 247 7.86 14.97 43.03
C ALA A 247 6.99 16.26 43.00
N PRO A 248 7.52 17.46 42.72
CA PRO A 248 6.70 18.68 42.59
C PRO A 248 5.83 18.74 41.34
N LEU A 249 6.04 17.84 40.37
CA LEU A 249 5.31 17.77 39.10
C LEU A 249 4.12 16.80 39.16
N VAL A 250 4.01 16.03 40.26
CA VAL A 250 2.91 15.09 40.51
C VAL A 250 1.90 15.71 41.45
N THR A 251 0.66 15.87 40.98
CA THR A 251 -0.46 16.38 41.76
C THR A 251 -1.48 15.28 42.02
N ARG A 252 -1.90 15.09 43.27
CA ARG A 252 -3.04 14.24 43.62
C ARG A 252 -4.28 15.10 43.86
N ILE A 253 -5.38 14.74 43.22
CA ILE A 253 -6.70 15.31 43.42
C ILE A 253 -7.56 14.25 44.11
N ASP A 254 -8.00 14.54 45.34
CA ASP A 254 -8.92 13.67 46.06
C ASP A 254 -10.33 13.76 45.46
N ALA A 255 -10.71 12.70 44.76
CA ALA A 255 -12.00 12.46 44.15
C ALA A 255 -12.72 11.24 44.78
N GLY A 256 -12.38 10.87 46.02
CA GLY A 256 -13.03 9.76 46.74
C GLY A 256 -14.47 10.06 47.19
N HIS A 257 -14.94 11.30 47.02
CA HIS A 257 -16.30 11.71 47.35
C HIS A 257 -17.35 11.11 46.38
N ARG A 258 -18.55 10.77 46.88
CA ARG A 258 -19.66 10.20 46.07
C ARG A 258 -20.11 11.04 44.87
N ALA A 259 -19.71 12.31 44.79
CA ALA A 259 -20.01 13.15 43.64
C ALA A 259 -19.29 12.66 42.37
N TYR A 260 -18.08 12.09 42.51
CA TYR A 260 -17.29 11.55 41.41
C TYR A 260 -17.67 10.10 41.06
N GLU A 261 -18.80 9.60 41.57
CA GLU A 261 -19.48 8.44 40.98
C GLU A 261 -20.13 8.80 39.65
N ASP A 262 -20.47 10.08 39.47
CA ASP A 262 -20.96 10.61 38.19
C ASP A 262 -19.81 10.75 37.18
N GLU A 263 -19.84 9.93 36.13
CA GLU A 263 -18.85 9.94 35.05
C GLU A 263 -18.87 11.26 34.25
N ALA A 264 -19.95 12.04 34.25
CA ALA A 264 -19.94 13.38 33.65
C ALA A 264 -19.14 14.39 34.52
N LEU A 265 -19.23 14.27 35.84
CA LEU A 265 -18.42 15.10 36.74
C LEU A 265 -16.94 14.70 36.68
N LEU A 266 -16.65 13.39 36.61
CA LEU A 266 -15.28 12.90 36.43
C LEU A 266 -14.64 13.47 35.16
N ARG A 267 -15.35 13.40 34.02
CA ARG A 267 -14.89 13.98 32.75
C ARG A 267 -14.60 15.47 32.85
N ARG A 268 -15.48 16.25 33.50
CA ARG A 268 -15.26 17.68 33.73
C ARG A 268 -14.04 17.94 34.62
N ALA A 269 -13.82 17.09 35.62
CA ALA A 269 -12.64 17.19 36.48
C ALA A 269 -11.36 16.87 35.70
N VAL A 270 -11.34 15.82 34.89
CA VAL A 270 -10.24 15.51 33.98
C VAL A 270 -9.93 16.70 33.09
N ALA A 271 -10.93 17.26 32.39
CA ALA A 271 -10.74 18.42 31.51
C ALA A 271 -10.15 19.64 32.24
N ALA A 272 -10.72 20.01 33.40
CA ALA A 272 -10.24 21.14 34.19
C ALA A 272 -8.82 20.92 34.74
N GLN A 273 -8.50 19.69 35.16
CA GLN A 273 -7.16 19.36 35.65
C GLN A 273 -6.13 19.28 34.52
N SER A 274 -6.51 18.82 33.33
CA SER A 274 -5.67 18.89 32.14
C SER A 274 -5.36 20.34 31.76
N GLU A 275 -6.33 21.24 31.79
CA GLU A 275 -6.10 22.67 31.56
C GLU A 275 -5.15 23.28 32.59
N ALA A 276 -5.39 23.03 33.88
CA ALA A 276 -4.50 23.51 34.93
C ALA A 276 -3.08 22.92 34.84
N ALA A 277 -2.94 21.66 34.38
CA ALA A 277 -1.63 21.04 34.15
C ALA A 277 -0.89 21.72 32.99
N ARG A 278 -1.60 22.05 31.90
CA ARG A 278 -1.02 22.76 30.75
C ARG A 278 -0.44 24.11 31.14
N ASP A 279 -1.17 24.87 31.95
CA ASP A 279 -0.73 26.19 32.40
C ASP A 279 0.48 26.13 33.35
N ARG A 280 0.82 24.95 33.87
CA ARG A 280 2.02 24.71 34.70
C ARG A 280 3.21 24.21 33.89
N LEU A 281 3.06 23.90 32.61
CA LEU A 281 4.21 23.63 31.76
C LEU A 281 5.04 24.91 31.62
N ALA A 282 6.34 24.77 31.77
CA ALA A 282 7.31 25.85 31.67
C ALA A 282 8.64 25.29 31.14
N PRO A 283 8.75 25.03 29.82
CA PRO A 283 9.95 24.45 29.21
C PRO A 283 11.22 25.25 29.49
N ARG A 284 11.08 26.56 29.76
CA ARG A 284 12.18 27.45 30.13
C ARG A 284 12.76 27.17 31.51
N GLU A 285 11.94 26.66 32.40
CA GLU A 285 12.32 26.25 33.76
C GLU A 285 12.68 24.76 33.81
N GLY A 286 12.59 24.05 32.67
CA GLY A 286 12.77 22.60 32.58
C GLY A 286 11.54 21.81 33.03
N VAL A 287 10.37 22.46 33.15
CA VAL A 287 9.11 21.80 33.47
C VAL A 287 8.41 21.41 32.18
N THR A 288 8.76 20.23 31.66
CA THR A 288 8.22 19.65 30.43
C THR A 288 7.20 18.53 30.68
N LEU A 289 6.93 18.20 31.95
CA LEU A 289 6.00 17.15 32.36
C LEU A 289 5.12 17.62 33.51
N GLN A 290 3.85 17.23 33.47
CA GLN A 290 2.89 17.32 34.57
C GLN A 290 2.11 16.02 34.68
N ALA A 291 2.00 15.48 35.89
CA ALA A 291 1.20 14.28 36.17
C ALA A 291 0.11 14.63 37.19
N VAL A 292 -1.15 14.43 36.85
CA VAL A 292 -2.29 14.68 37.75
C VAL A 292 -3.07 13.39 37.97
N TRP A 293 -2.99 12.85 39.18
CA TRP A 293 -3.77 11.69 39.58
C TRP A 293 -5.06 12.13 40.27
N ILE A 294 -6.18 11.89 39.61
CA ILE A 294 -7.53 12.02 40.14
C ILE A 294 -7.89 10.70 40.83
N ASP A 295 -7.72 10.69 42.14
CA ASP A 295 -7.84 9.53 43.01
C ASP A 295 -9.29 9.33 43.45
N ARG A 296 -9.92 8.22 43.05
CA ARG A 296 -11.31 7.88 43.43
C ARG A 296 -11.39 7.00 44.69
N GLY A 297 -10.32 6.96 45.45
CA GLY A 297 -10.16 6.14 46.65
C GLY A 297 -9.91 4.66 46.33
N THR A 298 -9.62 3.90 47.38
CA THR A 298 -9.17 2.49 47.29
C THR A 298 -10.15 1.48 46.69
N GLY A 299 -11.42 1.88 46.50
CA GLY A 299 -12.47 1.01 45.98
C GLY A 299 -12.76 1.18 44.49
N ARG A 300 -12.15 2.16 43.80
CA ARG A 300 -12.48 2.47 42.40
C ARG A 300 -11.25 2.92 41.60
N PRO A 301 -11.14 2.52 40.32
CA PRO A 301 -10.10 3.01 39.43
C PRO A 301 -10.16 4.54 39.27
N GLY A 302 -9.02 5.22 39.47
CA GLY A 302 -8.87 6.66 39.27
C GLY A 302 -8.54 7.04 37.82
N ARG A 303 -8.14 8.30 37.60
CA ARG A 303 -7.60 8.80 36.32
C ARG A 303 -6.23 9.45 36.52
N LEU A 304 -5.25 9.11 35.70
CA LEU A 304 -3.96 9.78 35.63
C LEU A 304 -3.89 10.57 34.32
N VAL A 305 -3.86 11.89 34.42
CA VAL A 305 -3.49 12.78 33.30
C VAL A 305 -1.97 12.87 33.28
N LEU A 306 -1.35 12.38 32.21
CA LEU A 306 0.07 12.54 31.97
C LEU A 306 0.24 13.50 30.79
N MET A 307 0.82 14.67 31.05
CA MET A 307 0.96 15.74 30.08
C MET A 307 2.43 16.08 29.89
N LEU A 308 2.86 16.09 28.63
CA LEU A 308 4.23 16.38 28.24
C LEU A 308 4.24 17.53 27.23
N HIS A 309 5.21 18.43 27.38
CA HIS A 309 5.43 19.49 26.41
C HIS A 309 5.87 18.89 25.06
N HIS A 310 5.33 19.37 23.95
CA HIS A 310 5.55 18.74 22.65
C HIS A 310 7.01 18.76 22.18
N LEU A 311 7.84 19.69 22.70
CA LEU A 311 9.30 19.68 22.48
C LEU A 311 10.00 18.38 22.91
N VAL A 312 9.39 17.59 23.79
CA VAL A 312 10.03 16.38 24.36
C VAL A 312 9.32 15.09 23.98
N VAL A 313 8.22 15.16 23.23
CA VAL A 313 7.36 14.01 22.96
C VAL A 313 6.71 14.12 21.58
N ASP A 314 6.48 12.97 20.95
CA ASP A 314 5.63 12.79 19.78
C ASP A 314 4.72 11.56 19.95
N GLY A 315 3.86 11.30 18.96
CA GLY A 315 2.92 10.17 18.98
C GLY A 315 3.59 8.80 19.10
N VAL A 316 4.82 8.64 18.61
CA VAL A 316 5.60 7.39 18.72
C VAL A 316 6.21 7.27 20.13
N SER A 317 6.65 8.37 20.72
CA SER A 317 7.26 8.39 22.05
C SER A 317 6.34 7.84 23.15
N TRP A 318 5.02 8.01 23.03
CA TRP A 318 4.06 7.45 23.99
C TRP A 318 4.09 5.92 24.05
N ARG A 319 4.38 5.24 22.92
CA ARG A 319 4.53 3.78 22.84
C ARG A 319 5.79 3.27 23.55
N VAL A 320 6.75 4.16 23.82
CA VAL A 320 7.94 3.88 24.63
C VAL A 320 7.69 4.24 26.09
N LEU A 321 7.15 5.44 26.33
CA LEU A 321 6.97 6.01 27.67
C LEU A 321 5.97 5.23 28.53
N LEU A 322 4.85 4.78 27.95
CA LEU A 322 3.81 4.11 28.71
C LEU A 322 4.27 2.73 29.23
N PRO A 323 4.81 1.82 28.40
CA PRO A 323 5.35 0.56 28.91
C PRO A 323 6.47 0.73 29.93
N ASP A 324 7.34 1.73 29.76
CA ASP A 324 8.42 2.02 30.71
C ASP A 324 7.88 2.52 32.06
N LEU A 325 6.87 3.40 32.04
CA LEU A 325 6.20 3.86 33.25
C LEU A 325 5.55 2.70 34.00
N LEU A 326 4.83 1.83 33.29
CA LEU A 326 4.18 0.67 33.88
C LEU A 326 5.20 -0.30 34.44
N THR A 327 6.26 -0.61 33.70
CA THR A 327 7.36 -1.46 34.16
C THR A 327 8.05 -0.86 35.39
N ALA A 328 8.33 0.45 35.39
CA ALA A 328 8.95 1.13 36.51
C ALA A 328 8.05 1.15 37.75
N TYR A 329 6.74 1.26 37.54
CA TYR A 329 5.74 1.18 38.60
C TYR A 329 5.68 -0.24 39.15
N GLU A 330 5.37 -1.24 38.33
CA GLU A 330 5.17 -2.64 38.75
C GLU A 330 6.43 -3.31 39.29
N ARG A 331 7.60 -3.00 38.74
CA ARG A 331 8.87 -3.64 39.08
C ARG A 331 9.89 -2.58 39.53
N ARG A 332 9.86 -2.29 40.83
CA ARG A 332 10.62 -1.20 41.45
C ARG A 332 12.11 -1.21 41.11
N ASP A 333 12.71 -2.39 41.03
CA ASP A 333 14.16 -2.59 40.83
C ASP A 333 14.52 -3.11 39.42
N ALA A 334 13.55 -3.28 38.51
CA ALA A 334 13.84 -3.73 37.15
C ALA A 334 14.50 -2.59 36.35
N ALA A 335 15.57 -2.88 35.62
CA ALA A 335 16.13 -1.92 34.67
C ALA A 335 15.14 -1.65 33.53
N LEU A 336 15.12 -0.42 33.03
CA LEU A 336 14.42 -0.09 31.79
C LEU A 336 15.30 -0.50 30.60
N ASP A 337 14.66 -0.93 29.52
CA ASP A 337 15.36 -1.31 28.29
C ASP A 337 16.15 -0.13 27.74
N PRO A 338 17.42 -0.31 27.36
CA PRO A 338 18.31 0.79 26.99
C PRO A 338 17.80 1.60 25.80
N VAL A 339 18.03 2.92 25.86
CA VAL A 339 17.87 3.82 24.71
C VAL A 339 19.03 3.57 23.74
N GLY A 340 18.70 3.48 22.44
CA GLY A 340 19.69 3.29 21.38
C GLY A 340 20.49 4.55 21.10
N THR A 341 20.03 5.35 20.13
CA THR A 341 20.61 6.65 19.77
C THR A 341 19.90 7.77 20.53
N SER A 342 20.62 8.64 21.23
CA SER A 342 20.01 9.77 21.94
C SER A 342 19.39 10.79 20.97
N LEU A 343 18.44 11.61 21.46
CA LEU A 343 17.87 12.70 20.66
C LEU A 343 18.95 13.71 20.24
N ARG A 344 19.91 13.95 21.14
CA ARG A 344 21.05 14.83 20.88
C ARG A 344 21.93 14.35 19.74
N HIS A 345 22.31 13.07 19.76
CA HIS A 345 23.09 12.51 18.67
C HIS A 345 22.30 12.55 17.37
N TRP A 346 21.03 12.14 17.37
CA TRP A 346 20.17 12.21 16.19
C TRP A 346 20.14 13.60 15.55
N SER A 347 20.00 14.65 16.36
CA SER A 347 20.05 16.04 15.87
C SER A 347 21.36 16.38 15.17
N GLY A 348 22.50 15.92 15.70
CA GLY A 348 23.80 16.06 15.04
C GLY A 348 23.83 15.40 13.66
N LEU A 349 23.33 14.17 13.57
CA LEU A 349 23.28 13.42 12.30
C LEU A 349 22.41 14.10 11.26
N LEU A 350 21.24 14.62 11.64
CA LEU A 350 20.38 15.35 10.73
C LEU A 350 21.05 16.60 10.16
N ARG A 351 21.88 17.30 10.96
CA ARG A 351 22.62 18.49 10.49
C ARG A 351 23.73 18.13 9.53
N GLU A 352 24.40 17.01 9.73
CA GLU A 352 25.44 16.52 8.82
C GLU A 352 24.89 16.22 7.41
N GLN A 353 23.60 15.90 7.30
CA GLN A 353 22.93 15.64 6.01
C GLN A 353 22.69 16.90 5.16
N ALA A 354 22.76 18.11 5.74
CA ALA A 354 22.34 19.32 5.05
C ALA A 354 23.13 19.57 3.75
N ALA A 355 24.45 19.34 3.76
CA ALA A 355 25.30 19.59 2.60
C ALA A 355 25.06 18.57 1.47
N SER A 356 24.88 17.28 1.80
CA SER A 356 24.69 16.21 0.80
C SER A 356 23.32 16.27 0.12
N ARG A 357 22.32 16.89 0.74
CA ARG A 357 20.95 16.99 0.22
C ARG A 357 20.69 18.21 -0.67
N THR A 358 21.67 19.09 -0.87
CA THR A 358 21.51 20.30 -1.71
C THR A 358 21.01 20.01 -3.13
N GLY A 359 21.29 18.80 -3.66
CA GLY A 359 20.75 18.34 -4.95
C GLY A 359 19.23 18.19 -5.01
N GLU A 360 18.53 18.09 -3.88
CA GLU A 360 17.06 18.01 -3.83
C GLU A 360 16.40 19.40 -3.96
N ALA A 361 17.15 20.50 -3.73
CA ALA A 361 16.59 21.85 -3.69
C ALA A 361 15.82 22.28 -4.96
N PRO A 362 16.24 21.93 -6.20
CA PRO A 362 15.47 22.24 -7.40
C PRO A 362 14.10 21.57 -7.44
N TYR A 363 13.98 20.33 -6.93
CA TYR A 363 12.71 19.62 -6.84
C TYR A 363 11.75 20.35 -5.89
N TRP A 364 12.22 20.63 -4.66
CA TRP A 364 11.41 21.32 -3.65
C TRP A 364 11.03 22.72 -4.09
N THR A 365 11.96 23.48 -4.69
CA THR A 365 11.68 24.84 -5.21
C THR A 365 10.62 24.80 -6.31
N LYS A 366 10.67 23.82 -7.21
CA LYS A 366 9.65 23.66 -8.25
C LYS A 366 8.29 23.34 -7.64
N LEU A 367 8.23 22.41 -6.69
CA LEU A 367 6.99 22.03 -6.02
C LEU A 367 6.36 23.22 -5.27
N LEU A 368 7.18 23.97 -4.53
CA LEU A 368 6.78 25.14 -3.75
C LEU A 368 6.49 26.39 -4.61
N SER A 369 6.87 26.39 -5.89
CA SER A 369 6.52 27.47 -6.83
C SER A 369 5.07 27.42 -7.32
N HIS A 370 4.31 26.37 -6.95
CA HIS A 370 2.90 26.24 -7.27
C HIS A 370 2.11 27.41 -6.66
N GLU A 371 1.38 28.14 -7.50
CA GLU A 371 0.62 29.32 -7.06
C GLU A 371 -0.61 28.91 -6.27
N GLU A 372 -0.62 29.19 -4.97
CA GLU A 372 -1.77 28.91 -4.11
C GLU A 372 -2.69 30.12 -3.97
N GLN A 373 -3.90 30.05 -4.52
CA GLN A 373 -4.96 30.96 -4.10
C GLN A 373 -5.43 30.62 -2.68
N PRO A 374 -5.80 31.61 -1.85
CA PRO A 374 -6.36 31.36 -0.53
C PRO A 374 -7.50 30.34 -0.55
N VAL A 375 -7.44 29.36 0.34
CA VAL A 375 -8.47 28.33 0.56
C VAL A 375 -9.72 28.98 1.17
N GLY A 376 -9.52 29.93 2.08
CA GLY A 376 -10.56 30.79 2.65
C GLY A 376 -10.55 32.21 2.08
N ALA A 377 -11.23 33.14 2.76
CA ALA A 377 -11.38 34.53 2.30
C ALA A 377 -10.05 35.33 2.22
N ARG A 378 -9.02 34.92 2.95
CA ARG A 378 -7.67 35.52 2.98
C ARG A 378 -6.66 34.47 3.48
N ALA A 379 -5.37 34.81 3.44
CA ALA A 379 -4.33 34.06 4.13
C ALA A 379 -4.52 34.13 5.66
N LEU A 380 -3.97 33.15 6.38
CA LEU A 380 -3.97 33.09 7.84
C LEU A 380 -3.28 34.33 8.43
N ASP A 381 -3.85 34.81 9.53
CA ASP A 381 -3.25 35.84 10.40
C ASP A 381 -2.96 35.17 11.75
N PRO A 382 -1.69 34.92 12.09
CA PRO A 382 -1.31 34.23 13.33
C PRO A 382 -1.84 34.87 14.63
N ALA A 383 -2.16 36.16 14.61
CA ALA A 383 -2.74 36.85 15.77
C ALA A 383 -4.25 36.66 15.90
N GLN A 384 -4.93 36.26 14.82
CA GLN A 384 -6.39 36.22 14.72
C GLN A 384 -6.97 34.84 14.49
N ASP A 385 -6.21 33.98 13.81
CA ASP A 385 -6.59 32.62 13.42
C ASP A 385 -5.78 31.63 14.28
N THR A 386 -6.29 31.44 15.48
CA THR A 386 -5.70 30.60 16.54
C THR A 386 -6.59 29.40 16.84
N TYR A 387 -6.06 28.42 17.56
CA TYR A 387 -6.83 27.26 18.04
C TYR A 387 -8.08 27.64 18.87
N ALA A 388 -8.09 28.80 19.54
CA ALA A 388 -9.24 29.32 20.28
C ALA A 388 -10.37 29.82 19.37
N THR A 389 -10.03 30.23 18.15
CA THR A 389 -10.98 30.67 17.12
C THR A 389 -11.28 29.58 16.09
N ALA A 390 -10.59 28.45 16.19
CA ALA A 390 -10.77 27.32 15.30
C ALA A 390 -12.14 26.68 15.49
N ARG A 391 -12.55 25.94 14.46
CA ARG A 391 -13.72 25.08 14.49
C ARG A 391 -13.25 23.66 14.22
N THR A 392 -13.96 22.70 14.81
CA THR A 392 -13.61 21.29 14.69
C THR A 392 -14.82 20.46 14.26
N LEU A 393 -14.56 19.44 13.46
CA LEU A 393 -15.54 18.46 12.99
C LEU A 393 -14.88 17.08 13.09
N ARG A 394 -15.49 16.19 13.87
CA ARG A 394 -15.03 14.80 14.00
C ARG A 394 -15.93 13.89 13.19
N LEU A 395 -15.34 13.18 12.24
CA LEU A 395 -16.03 12.19 11.41
C LEU A 395 -15.39 10.81 11.60
N ALA A 396 -16.18 9.77 11.35
CA ALA A 396 -15.74 8.38 11.43
C ALA A 396 -16.18 7.61 10.18
N LEU A 397 -15.28 6.79 9.67
CA LEU A 397 -15.54 5.78 8.66
C LEU A 397 -15.82 4.49 9.46
N PRO A 398 -17.02 3.93 9.33
CA PRO A 398 -17.43 2.81 10.16
C PRO A 398 -16.72 1.50 9.73
N PRO A 399 -16.73 0.45 10.58
CA PRO A 399 -15.95 -0.77 10.36
C PRO A 399 -16.18 -1.45 9.02
N GLU A 400 -17.41 -1.41 8.49
CA GLU A 400 -17.77 -2.00 7.20
C GLU A 400 -16.99 -1.42 6.01
N HIS A 401 -16.39 -0.23 6.18
CA HIS A 401 -15.56 0.41 5.19
C HIS A 401 -14.10 0.48 5.61
N THR A 402 -13.82 0.74 6.89
CA THR A 402 -12.46 0.81 7.41
C THR A 402 -11.75 -0.53 7.34
N GLY A 403 -12.37 -1.63 7.78
CA GLY A 403 -11.77 -2.96 7.73
C GLY A 403 -11.30 -3.32 6.31
N PRO A 404 -12.20 -3.33 5.31
CA PRO A 404 -11.80 -3.63 3.93
C PRO A 404 -10.79 -2.64 3.34
N LEU A 405 -10.83 -1.37 3.74
CA LEU A 405 -9.85 -0.37 3.27
C LEU A 405 -8.44 -0.69 3.78
N LEU A 406 -8.32 -1.13 5.05
CA LEU A 406 -7.04 -1.50 5.65
C LEU A 406 -6.55 -2.87 5.18
N GLU A 407 -7.44 -3.85 5.11
CA GLU A 407 -7.12 -5.24 4.75
C GLU A 407 -6.84 -5.38 3.25
N HIS A 408 -7.69 -4.79 2.41
CA HIS A 408 -7.58 -4.95 0.96
C HIS A 408 -6.92 -3.76 0.28
N GLY A 409 -7.01 -2.55 0.82
CA GLY A 409 -6.54 -1.33 0.13
C GLY A 409 -5.06 -1.40 -0.28
N PRO A 410 -4.13 -1.59 0.67
CA PRO A 410 -2.70 -1.67 0.37
C PRO A 410 -2.37 -2.73 -0.68
N ALA A 411 -2.92 -3.93 -0.49
CA ALA A 411 -2.73 -5.04 -1.42
C ALA A 411 -3.35 -4.76 -2.79
N ALA A 412 -4.61 -4.31 -2.84
CA ALA A 412 -5.41 -4.08 -4.04
C ALA A 412 -4.77 -3.04 -4.96
N PHE A 413 -4.30 -1.93 -4.37
CA PHE A 413 -3.70 -0.82 -5.10
C PHE A 413 -2.17 -0.89 -5.20
N GLN A 414 -1.54 -1.91 -4.59
CA GLN A 414 -0.08 -2.03 -4.47
C GLN A 414 0.52 -0.73 -3.91
N ALA A 415 -0.04 -0.27 -2.79
CA ALA A 415 0.23 1.03 -2.19
C ALA A 415 0.30 0.88 -0.67
N GLU A 416 0.76 1.90 0.03
CA GLU A 416 0.63 1.99 1.49
C GLU A 416 -0.70 2.64 1.87
N ILE A 417 -1.13 2.45 3.13
CA ILE A 417 -2.37 3.07 3.60
C ILE A 417 -2.33 4.60 3.48
N ASN A 418 -1.15 5.21 3.69
CA ASN A 418 -0.98 6.65 3.57
C ASN A 418 -1.24 7.15 2.13
N ASP A 419 -0.77 6.39 1.12
CA ASP A 419 -1.03 6.68 -0.29
C ASP A 419 -2.53 6.70 -0.58
N VAL A 420 -3.26 5.72 -0.05
CA VAL A 420 -4.71 5.57 -0.24
C VAL A 420 -5.47 6.73 0.42
N LEU A 421 -5.07 7.11 1.64
CA LEU A 421 -5.70 8.21 2.38
C LEU A 421 -5.48 9.57 1.68
N LEU A 422 -4.25 9.84 1.24
CA LEU A 422 -3.89 11.07 0.52
C LEU A 422 -4.49 11.11 -0.88
N ALA A 423 -4.58 9.98 -1.59
CA ALA A 423 -5.30 9.89 -2.86
C ALA A 423 -6.79 10.20 -2.69
N GLY A 424 -7.41 9.67 -1.62
CA GLY A 424 -8.78 10.03 -1.24
C GLY A 424 -8.93 11.54 -0.99
N LEU A 425 -7.95 12.17 -0.34
CA LEU A 425 -7.96 13.61 -0.07
C LEU A 425 -7.81 14.42 -1.36
N GLY A 426 -6.96 13.96 -2.28
CA GLY A 426 -6.82 14.53 -3.62
C GLY A 426 -8.13 14.50 -4.41
N LEU A 427 -8.85 13.37 -4.40
CA LEU A 427 -10.17 13.24 -5.02
C LEU A 427 -11.18 14.22 -4.39
N ALA A 428 -11.19 14.35 -3.06
CA ALA A 428 -12.06 15.27 -2.37
C ALA A 428 -11.76 16.74 -2.70
N VAL A 429 -10.48 17.12 -2.81
CA VAL A 429 -10.06 18.47 -3.23
C VAL A 429 -10.45 18.76 -4.68
N ALA A 430 -10.31 17.77 -5.57
CA ALA A 430 -10.72 17.87 -6.96
C ALA A 430 -12.22 18.16 -7.08
N ASP A 431 -13.06 17.43 -6.34
CA ASP A 431 -14.51 17.63 -6.31
C ASP A 431 -14.91 18.95 -5.62
N TRP A 432 -14.14 19.39 -4.62
CA TRP A 432 -14.47 20.55 -3.80
C TRP A 432 -14.22 21.89 -4.52
N ARG A 433 -13.03 22.05 -5.12
CA ARG A 433 -12.62 23.34 -5.73
C ARG A 433 -12.14 23.22 -7.17
N GLY A 434 -11.98 22.00 -7.70
CA GLY A 434 -11.50 21.79 -9.07
C GLY A 434 -10.09 22.34 -9.33
N ARG A 435 -9.30 22.61 -8.29
CA ARG A 435 -7.93 23.15 -8.41
C ARG A 435 -6.96 22.42 -7.48
N SER A 436 -5.71 22.26 -7.95
CA SER A 436 -4.67 21.58 -7.19
C SER A 436 -4.21 22.42 -5.99
N LEU A 437 -3.97 21.75 -4.86
CA LEU A 437 -3.53 22.37 -3.60
C LEU A 437 -2.29 21.66 -3.07
N LEU A 438 -1.40 22.40 -2.41
CA LEU A 438 -0.37 21.78 -1.59
C LEU A 438 -1.00 21.33 -0.27
N VAL A 439 -0.64 20.13 0.15
CA VAL A 439 -0.88 19.62 1.51
C VAL A 439 0.46 19.41 2.17
N GLU A 440 0.60 19.85 3.41
CA GLU A 440 1.71 19.45 4.24
C GLU A 440 1.39 18.09 4.86
N VAL A 441 2.27 17.11 4.63
CA VAL A 441 2.14 15.75 5.16
C VAL A 441 3.08 15.60 6.34
N GLU A 442 2.56 15.16 7.48
CA GLU A 442 3.36 14.76 8.64
C GLU A 442 3.82 13.30 8.52
N THR A 443 5.07 13.05 8.89
CA THR A 443 5.66 11.71 9.03
C THR A 443 6.32 11.55 10.39
N HIS A 444 6.61 10.32 10.81
CA HIS A 444 7.22 10.06 12.11
C HIS A 444 8.66 10.60 12.23
N GLY A 445 9.37 10.84 11.12
CA GLY A 445 10.72 11.44 11.09
C GLY A 445 11.84 10.61 11.74
N ARG A 446 11.66 9.30 11.83
CA ARG A 446 12.61 8.33 12.44
C ARG A 446 13.28 7.50 11.35
N GLU A 447 13.92 8.20 10.41
CA GLU A 447 14.57 7.59 9.25
C GLU A 447 15.90 6.92 9.62
N GLN A 448 16.23 5.82 8.94
CA GLN A 448 17.51 5.15 9.12
C GLN A 448 18.60 5.81 8.24
N LEU A 449 19.23 6.87 8.75
CA LEU A 449 20.22 7.65 7.99
C LEU A 449 21.56 6.93 7.75
N ARG A 450 21.95 6.01 8.65
CA ARG A 450 23.19 5.24 8.54
C ARG A 450 23.09 3.97 9.39
N GLU A 451 23.98 3.01 9.11
CA GLU A 451 24.11 1.81 9.92
C GLU A 451 24.46 2.17 11.38
N GLY A 452 23.86 1.47 12.34
CA GLY A 452 24.12 1.65 13.77
C GLY A 452 23.31 2.75 14.47
N VAL A 453 22.44 3.47 13.75
CA VAL A 453 21.41 4.35 14.35
C VAL A 453 20.19 3.53 14.76
N ASP A 454 19.75 3.70 16.01
CA ASP A 454 18.55 3.05 16.53
C ASP A 454 17.69 4.07 17.30
N LEU A 455 16.58 4.47 16.66
CA LEU A 455 15.59 5.39 17.23
C LEU A 455 14.37 4.68 17.79
N SER A 456 14.34 3.35 17.86
CA SER A 456 13.14 2.57 18.23
C SER A 456 12.66 2.84 19.65
N ARG A 457 13.57 3.26 20.54
CA ARG A 457 13.28 3.60 21.94
C ARG A 457 13.62 5.04 22.33
N THR A 458 14.00 5.87 21.36
CA THR A 458 14.38 7.26 21.65
C THR A 458 13.14 8.12 21.82
N VAL A 459 12.96 8.73 22.98
CA VAL A 459 11.88 9.69 23.23
C VAL A 459 12.29 11.08 22.76
N GLY A 460 11.36 11.82 22.17
CA GLY A 460 11.61 13.17 21.63
C GLY A 460 10.58 13.55 20.57
N TRP A 461 10.74 14.74 19.99
CA TRP A 461 9.87 15.21 18.91
C TRP A 461 10.56 15.07 17.55
N PHE A 462 10.25 13.98 16.83
CA PHE A 462 10.94 13.63 15.58
C PHE A 462 10.19 14.05 14.33
N THR A 463 8.92 14.46 14.45
CA THR A 463 7.99 14.71 13.33
C THR A 463 8.69 15.37 12.14
N GLY A 464 8.66 14.66 11.00
CA GLY A 464 9.05 15.20 9.71
C GLY A 464 7.84 15.80 9.02
N THR A 465 8.05 16.86 8.24
CA THR A 465 7.00 17.44 7.41
C THR A 465 7.50 17.79 6.02
N HIS A 466 6.68 17.50 5.02
CA HIS A 466 6.99 17.82 3.63
C HIS A 466 5.72 18.12 2.83
N PRO A 467 5.79 19.00 1.83
CA PRO A 467 4.67 19.30 0.96
C PRO A 467 4.44 18.18 -0.05
N VAL A 468 3.17 17.91 -0.35
CA VAL A 468 2.70 17.05 -1.43
C VAL A 468 1.65 17.83 -2.23
N LEU A 469 1.66 17.69 -3.56
CA LEU A 469 0.66 18.33 -4.41
C LEU A 469 -0.56 17.41 -4.61
N LEU A 470 -1.71 17.81 -4.07
CA LEU A 470 -2.99 17.21 -4.38
C LEU A 470 -3.49 17.75 -5.73
N ARG A 471 -3.42 16.93 -6.78
CA ARG A 471 -3.82 17.33 -8.12
C ARG A 471 -5.34 17.32 -8.28
N ALA A 472 -5.90 18.42 -8.80
CA ALA A 472 -7.30 18.44 -9.20
C ALA A 472 -7.47 17.82 -10.59
N ALA A 473 -7.46 16.49 -10.63
CA ALA A 473 -7.78 15.71 -11.80
C ALA A 473 -8.98 14.81 -11.49
N ALA A 474 -9.92 14.69 -12.42
CA ALA A 474 -11.04 13.76 -12.33
C ALA A 474 -10.54 12.34 -12.62
N LEU A 475 -9.86 11.76 -11.63
CA LEU A 475 -9.26 10.43 -11.71
C LEU A 475 -10.20 9.37 -11.15
N GLY A 476 -10.13 8.16 -11.71
CA GLY A 476 -10.67 6.97 -11.07
C GLY A 476 -9.87 6.60 -9.82
N ALA A 477 -10.47 5.78 -8.96
CA ALA A 477 -9.89 5.31 -7.68
C ALA A 477 -8.47 4.76 -7.85
N GLU A 478 -8.26 3.85 -8.80
CA GLU A 478 -7.00 3.16 -9.05
C GLU A 478 -5.92 4.14 -9.52
N GLN A 479 -6.26 5.02 -10.45
CA GLN A 479 -5.32 6.01 -10.99
C GLN A 479 -4.93 7.05 -9.94
N ALA A 480 -5.87 7.49 -9.10
CA ALA A 480 -5.59 8.42 -8.02
C ALA A 480 -4.58 7.83 -7.01
N VAL A 481 -4.77 6.57 -6.61
CA VAL A 481 -3.83 5.90 -5.69
C VAL A 481 -2.47 5.66 -6.36
N LYS A 482 -2.46 5.25 -7.63
CA LYS A 482 -1.23 5.05 -8.40
C LYS A 482 -0.39 6.32 -8.48
N GLU A 483 -1.00 7.45 -8.85
CA GLU A 483 -0.29 8.74 -8.95
C GLU A 483 0.23 9.22 -7.60
N MET A 484 -0.58 9.09 -6.53
CA MET A 484 -0.15 9.48 -5.19
C MET A 484 1.04 8.64 -4.71
N ARG A 485 0.97 7.31 -4.89
CA ARG A 485 2.07 6.40 -4.58
C ARG A 485 3.34 6.75 -5.37
N GLU A 486 3.23 6.96 -6.68
CA GLU A 486 4.39 7.32 -7.51
C GLU A 486 5.01 8.66 -7.08
N GLN A 487 4.18 9.61 -6.68
CA GLN A 487 4.65 10.89 -6.16
C GLN A 487 5.39 10.75 -4.82
N LEU A 488 4.85 9.96 -3.89
CA LEU A 488 5.46 9.72 -2.58
C LEU A 488 6.73 8.86 -2.69
N ALA A 489 6.73 7.83 -3.53
CA ALA A 489 7.89 6.98 -3.78
C ALA A 489 9.06 7.71 -4.47
N ALA A 490 8.78 8.84 -5.16
CA ALA A 490 9.82 9.68 -5.75
C ALA A 490 10.55 10.56 -4.72
N LEU A 491 10.06 10.63 -3.47
CA LEU A 491 10.67 11.43 -2.40
C LEU A 491 11.84 10.64 -1.75
N PRO A 492 13.07 11.17 -1.77
CA PRO A 492 14.17 10.58 -1.01
C PRO A 492 13.85 10.59 0.49
N ASP A 493 14.06 9.44 1.15
CA ASP A 493 13.87 9.26 2.60
C ASP A 493 12.56 9.87 3.12
N HIS A 494 11.45 9.57 2.43
CA HIS A 494 10.11 10.00 2.80
C HIS A 494 9.96 11.53 2.98
N GLY A 495 10.71 12.31 2.21
CA GLY A 495 10.65 13.77 2.20
C GLY A 495 11.46 14.46 3.31
N LEU A 496 12.28 13.72 4.07
CA LEU A 496 13.09 14.26 5.17
C LEU A 496 13.95 15.46 4.75
N GLY A 497 14.45 15.46 3.51
CA GLY A 497 15.28 16.54 2.98
C GLY A 497 14.60 17.90 2.95
N HIS A 498 13.27 17.99 2.87
CA HIS A 498 12.55 19.27 2.88
C HIS A 498 12.83 20.08 4.15
N GLY A 499 12.60 19.49 5.33
CA GLY A 499 12.82 20.16 6.62
C GLY A 499 14.29 20.48 6.87
N ILE A 500 15.20 19.60 6.45
CA ILE A 500 16.65 19.82 6.54
C ILE A 500 17.08 21.02 5.70
N LEU A 501 16.69 21.06 4.42
CA LEU A 501 17.10 22.14 3.51
C LEU A 501 16.45 23.48 3.86
N ARG A 502 15.23 23.44 4.43
CA ARG A 502 14.54 24.65 4.89
C ARG A 502 15.17 25.26 6.14
N HIS A 503 15.51 24.45 7.14
CA HIS A 503 15.87 24.95 8.48
C HIS A 503 17.32 24.70 8.90
N LEU A 504 17.98 23.67 8.37
CA LEU A 504 19.31 23.22 8.82
C LEU A 504 20.44 23.47 7.81
N GLY A 505 20.11 23.93 6.60
CA GLY A 505 21.08 24.31 5.56
C GLY A 505 22.04 25.42 6.00
N ASP A 506 23.11 25.62 5.23
CA ASP A 506 24.11 26.67 5.46
C ASP A 506 23.62 28.10 5.11
N GLY A 507 22.35 28.23 4.70
CA GLY A 507 21.72 29.49 4.34
C GLY A 507 22.10 30.02 2.96
N THR A 508 22.88 29.28 2.15
CA THR A 508 23.32 29.73 0.81
C THR A 508 22.23 29.67 -0.25
N ALA A 509 21.24 28.77 -0.08
CA ALA A 509 20.05 28.67 -0.92
C ALA A 509 18.84 28.10 -0.15
N PRO A 510 18.27 28.85 0.81
CA PRO A 510 17.15 28.37 1.62
C PRO A 510 15.91 28.14 0.75
N LEU A 511 15.19 27.04 1.00
CA LEU A 511 13.90 26.79 0.36
C LEU A 511 12.91 27.91 0.70
N PRO A 512 12.00 28.28 -0.23
CA PRO A 512 11.03 29.34 0.01
C PRO A 512 10.11 28.97 1.18
N ALA A 513 9.80 29.98 2.01
CA ALA A 513 8.89 29.84 3.14
C ALA A 513 7.43 29.82 2.68
N VAL A 514 7.04 28.75 1.97
CA VAL A 514 5.65 28.46 1.64
C VAL A 514 5.12 27.51 2.69
N ASN A 515 3.96 27.84 3.25
CA ASN A 515 3.24 27.01 4.20
C ASN A 515 1.96 26.53 3.51
N PRO A 516 1.85 25.23 3.16
CA PRO A 516 0.64 24.68 2.57
C PRO A 516 -0.60 25.03 3.38
N GLN A 517 -1.70 25.34 2.71
CA GLN A 517 -2.94 25.72 3.41
C GLN A 517 -3.73 24.52 3.95
N LEU A 518 -3.36 23.31 3.55
CA LEU A 518 -3.86 22.03 4.06
C LEU A 518 -2.76 21.32 4.86
N GLY A 519 -3.11 20.79 6.03
CA GLY A 519 -2.27 19.86 6.79
C GLY A 519 -2.91 18.48 6.84
N PHE A 520 -2.11 17.43 6.73
CA PHE A 520 -2.56 16.04 6.83
C PHE A 520 -1.60 15.21 7.68
N ASN A 521 -2.17 14.54 8.68
CA ASN A 521 -1.45 13.65 9.57
C ASN A 521 -2.22 12.33 9.71
N TYR A 522 -1.51 11.21 9.58
CA TYR A 522 -2.05 9.89 9.86
C TYR A 522 -1.27 9.25 11.00
N LEU A 523 -1.89 9.14 12.19
CA LEU A 523 -1.23 8.68 13.41
C LEU A 523 -1.13 7.14 13.52
N GLY A 524 -1.58 6.42 12.48
CA GLY A 524 -1.59 4.96 12.46
C GLY A 524 -2.76 4.36 13.24
N ARG A 525 -2.59 3.10 13.63
CA ARG A 525 -3.61 2.29 14.30
C ARG A 525 -3.35 2.13 15.81
N PHE A 526 -4.38 2.39 16.61
CA PHE A 526 -4.41 2.27 18.07
C PHE A 526 -5.50 1.28 18.51
N ALA A 527 -5.32 0.60 19.63
CA ALA A 527 -6.42 -0.16 20.23
C ALA A 527 -7.42 0.81 20.90
N ALA A 528 -8.73 0.64 20.71
CA ALA A 528 -9.72 1.54 21.33
C ALA A 528 -9.71 1.46 22.88
N VAL A 529 -9.22 0.34 23.42
CA VAL A 529 -8.93 0.13 24.83
C VAL A 529 -7.60 -0.61 24.93
N GLU A 530 -6.49 0.12 25.03
CA GLU A 530 -5.24 -0.50 25.51
C GLU A 530 -5.45 -0.84 26.99
N SER A 531 -5.76 -2.10 27.27
CA SER A 531 -5.68 -2.65 28.62
C SER A 531 -4.24 -3.07 28.83
N TYR A 532 -3.59 -2.51 29.84
CA TYR A 532 -2.31 -2.98 30.29
C TYR A 532 -2.52 -3.87 31.53
N ASP A 533 -1.49 -4.64 31.87
CA ASP A 533 -1.52 -5.46 33.07
C ASP A 533 -1.68 -4.60 34.35
N GLY A 534 -2.10 -5.25 35.43
CA GLY A 534 -2.15 -4.61 36.75
C GLY A 534 -3.29 -3.59 36.96
N GLY A 535 -4.26 -3.47 36.04
CA GLY A 535 -5.43 -2.59 36.18
C GLY A 535 -5.27 -1.20 35.55
N TRP A 536 -4.24 -1.02 34.74
CA TRP A 536 -4.03 0.17 33.91
C TRP A 536 -4.76 0.04 32.57
N ALA A 537 -5.35 1.11 32.08
CA ALA A 537 -5.93 1.12 30.74
C ALA A 537 -5.99 2.53 30.16
N ALA A 538 -6.13 2.67 28.85
CA ALA A 538 -6.56 3.93 28.25
C ALA A 538 -7.91 4.36 28.85
N ALA A 539 -8.01 5.63 29.27
CA ALA A 539 -9.27 6.16 29.79
C ALA A 539 -10.23 6.51 28.65
N PRO A 540 -11.56 6.42 28.83
CA PRO A 540 -12.53 6.91 27.85
C PRO A 540 -12.27 8.37 27.43
N GLU A 541 -11.75 9.18 28.36
CA GLU A 541 -11.36 10.58 28.16
C GLU A 541 -10.12 10.79 27.29
N ALA A 542 -9.29 9.76 27.09
CA ALA A 542 -8.07 9.85 26.27
C ALA A 542 -8.36 10.12 24.79
N ARG A 543 -9.57 9.76 24.32
CA ARG A 543 -10.01 9.90 22.92
C ARG A 543 -10.14 11.36 22.47
N GLU A 544 -10.12 12.31 23.41
CA GLU A 544 -10.14 13.76 23.17
C GLU A 544 -8.76 14.42 23.38
N ALA A 545 -7.75 13.68 23.87
CA ALA A 545 -6.56 14.24 24.53
C ALA A 545 -5.25 14.20 23.70
N PHE A 546 -5.24 13.51 22.56
CA PHE A 546 -4.00 13.20 21.81
C PHE A 546 -3.31 14.44 21.21
N ALA A 547 -4.03 15.56 21.02
CA ALA A 547 -3.47 16.86 20.67
C ALA A 547 -4.29 17.99 21.35
N ALA A 548 -3.86 18.42 22.53
CA ALA A 548 -4.50 19.52 23.26
C ALA A 548 -3.68 20.80 23.12
N THR A 549 -3.73 21.45 21.96
CA THR A 549 -3.00 22.69 21.71
C THR A 549 -3.58 23.86 22.55
N ALA A 550 -2.70 24.65 23.17
CA ALA A 550 -3.13 25.87 23.86
C ALA A 550 -3.93 26.76 22.90
N GLY A 551 -5.12 27.21 23.31
CA GLY A 551 -6.03 27.94 22.41
C GLY A 551 -5.42 29.19 21.78
N GLY A 552 -4.48 29.86 22.45
CA GLY A 552 -3.80 31.04 21.88
C GLY A 552 -2.73 30.73 20.82
N MET A 553 -2.43 29.46 20.54
CA MET A 553 -1.48 29.09 19.49
C MET A 553 -2.04 29.41 18.10
N PRO A 554 -1.23 29.96 17.19
CA PRO A 554 -1.60 30.10 15.78
C PRO A 554 -1.97 28.76 15.14
N LEU A 555 -2.89 28.78 14.17
CA LEU A 555 -3.11 27.64 13.30
C LEU A 555 -1.98 27.56 12.26
N GLY A 556 -1.44 26.35 12.05
CA GLY A 556 -0.44 26.10 11.00
C GLY A 556 -1.04 26.06 9.59
N HIS A 557 -2.30 25.64 9.48
CA HIS A 557 -3.01 25.44 8.22
C HIS A 557 -4.42 26.04 8.26
N THR A 558 -4.97 26.35 7.08
CA THR A 558 -6.36 26.83 6.96
C THR A 558 -7.33 25.71 7.32
N VAL A 559 -7.01 24.48 6.89
CA VAL A 559 -7.69 23.24 7.27
C VAL A 559 -6.63 22.18 7.57
N GLU A 560 -6.80 21.47 8.66
CA GLU A 560 -5.92 20.41 9.15
C GLU A 560 -6.73 19.14 9.39
N VAL A 561 -6.17 18.00 9.01
CA VAL A 561 -6.80 16.68 9.13
C VAL A 561 -5.88 15.75 9.90
N ASP A 562 -6.29 15.40 11.11
CA ASP A 562 -5.65 14.36 11.91
C ASP A 562 -6.49 13.08 11.84
N ALA A 563 -5.93 12.05 11.21
CA ALA A 563 -6.58 10.76 11.03
C ALA A 563 -5.91 9.65 11.85
N LEU A 564 -6.70 8.76 12.43
CA LEU A 564 -6.21 7.57 13.15
C LEU A 564 -7.20 6.43 13.02
N VAL A 565 -6.74 5.20 13.22
CA VAL A 565 -7.62 4.02 13.30
C VAL A 565 -7.71 3.58 14.75
N GLU A 566 -8.91 3.29 15.23
CA GLU A 566 -9.15 2.66 16.53
C GLU A 566 -9.77 1.28 16.38
N ASP A 567 -9.21 0.28 17.05
CA ASP A 567 -9.79 -1.07 17.08
C ASP A 567 -10.91 -1.18 18.10
N GLY A 568 -12.16 -1.24 17.63
CA GLY A 568 -13.35 -1.44 18.44
C GLY A 568 -13.82 -2.91 18.48
N PRO A 569 -14.81 -3.24 19.34
CA PRO A 569 -15.39 -4.59 19.43
C PRO A 569 -16.02 -5.07 18.13
N ASP A 570 -16.49 -4.13 17.29
CA ASP A 570 -17.14 -4.41 16.00
C ASP A 570 -16.15 -4.30 14.82
N GLY A 571 -14.86 -4.09 15.09
CA GLY A 571 -13.80 -3.91 14.08
C GLY A 571 -13.13 -2.53 14.10
N PRO A 572 -12.14 -2.30 13.23
CA PRO A 572 -11.41 -1.03 13.17
C PRO A 572 -12.27 0.11 12.65
N VAL A 573 -12.15 1.30 13.22
CA VAL A 573 -12.85 2.53 12.81
C VAL A 573 -11.82 3.60 12.48
N LEU A 574 -11.84 4.15 11.26
CA LEU A 574 -10.99 5.29 10.91
C LEU A 574 -11.69 6.57 11.36
N ILE A 575 -11.06 7.33 12.23
CA ILE A 575 -11.53 8.60 12.75
C ILE A 575 -10.67 9.70 12.16
N ALA A 576 -11.30 10.81 11.77
CA ALA A 576 -10.56 12.03 11.48
C ALA A 576 -11.16 13.24 12.19
N ASN A 577 -10.27 14.03 12.78
CA ASN A 577 -10.56 15.34 13.33
C ASN A 577 -10.15 16.38 12.29
N TRP A 578 -11.14 17.16 11.85
CA TRP A 578 -10.95 18.27 10.94
C TRP A 578 -10.94 19.55 11.75
N THR A 579 -9.83 20.28 11.74
CA THR A 579 -9.69 21.58 12.40
C THR A 579 -9.52 22.64 11.33
N TRP A 580 -10.26 23.75 11.40
CA TRP A 580 -10.12 24.83 10.44
C TRP A 580 -10.22 26.22 11.05
N ALA A 581 -9.67 27.19 10.31
CA ALA A 581 -9.77 28.61 10.63
C ALA A 581 -11.22 29.10 10.45
N GLY A 582 -11.99 29.06 11.55
CA GLY A 582 -13.43 29.37 11.55
C GLY A 582 -13.81 30.80 11.14
N ARG A 583 -12.83 31.69 11.00
CA ARG A 583 -13.02 33.06 10.49
C ARG A 583 -12.76 33.19 8.99
N LEU A 584 -12.18 32.15 8.37
CA LEU A 584 -11.76 32.13 6.98
C LEU A 584 -12.57 31.18 6.11
N LEU A 585 -13.12 30.12 6.72
CA LEU A 585 -13.87 29.09 6.03
C LEU A 585 -15.17 28.79 6.79
N GLU A 586 -16.29 28.87 6.06
CA GLU A 586 -17.61 28.59 6.61
C GLU A 586 -17.75 27.09 6.97
N PRO A 587 -18.50 26.73 8.02
CA PRO A 587 -18.66 25.35 8.45
C PRO A 587 -19.15 24.40 7.35
N ASP A 588 -20.08 24.86 6.50
CA ASP A 588 -20.61 24.04 5.40
C ASP A 588 -19.54 23.73 4.34
N ASP A 589 -18.60 24.66 4.12
CA ASP A 589 -17.54 24.52 3.12
C ASP A 589 -16.44 23.55 3.62
N ALA A 590 -16.05 23.67 4.89
CA ALA A 590 -15.16 22.70 5.55
C ALA A 590 -15.82 21.30 5.63
N GLY A 591 -17.11 21.25 5.96
CA GLY A 591 -17.90 20.02 5.99
C GLY A 591 -17.99 19.34 4.63
N ALA A 592 -18.13 20.10 3.54
CA ALA A 592 -18.17 19.55 2.18
C ALA A 592 -16.87 18.83 1.79
N LEU A 593 -15.71 19.41 2.13
CA LEU A 593 -14.40 18.76 1.93
C LEU A 593 -14.27 17.50 2.79
N ALA A 594 -14.63 17.59 4.08
CA ALA A 594 -14.55 16.47 5.01
C ALA A 594 -15.42 15.29 4.55
N GLU A 595 -16.70 15.54 4.25
CA GLU A 595 -17.59 14.51 3.72
C GLU A 595 -17.14 13.98 2.36
N GLY A 596 -16.58 14.84 1.50
CA GLY A 596 -15.98 14.47 0.23
C GLY A 596 -14.88 13.43 0.40
N TRP A 597 -14.00 13.64 1.38
CA TRP A 597 -12.95 12.68 1.71
C TRP A 597 -13.51 11.33 2.15
N PHE A 598 -14.48 11.31 3.07
CA PHE A 598 -15.11 10.04 3.47
C PHE A 598 -15.86 9.36 2.33
N ARG A 599 -16.48 10.11 1.39
CA ARG A 599 -17.08 9.52 0.18
C ARG A 599 -16.01 8.89 -0.73
N ALA A 600 -14.87 9.55 -0.91
CA ALA A 600 -13.74 9.01 -1.66
C ALA A 600 -13.19 7.74 -1.00
N LEU A 601 -13.02 7.73 0.33
CA LEU A 601 -12.55 6.55 1.06
C LEU A 601 -13.52 5.36 0.98
N ARG A 602 -14.85 5.58 1.03
CA ARG A 602 -15.84 4.51 0.79
C ARG A 602 -15.73 3.94 -0.62
N THR A 603 -15.47 4.80 -1.60
CA THR A 603 -15.27 4.38 -2.99
C THR A 603 -14.01 3.53 -3.11
N LEU A 604 -12.90 3.99 -2.53
CA LEU A 604 -11.63 3.26 -2.48
C LEU A 604 -11.77 1.92 -1.76
N SER A 605 -12.47 1.88 -0.62
CA SER A 605 -12.76 0.66 0.16
C SER A 605 -13.54 -0.37 -0.68
N ARG A 606 -14.63 0.07 -1.34
CA ARG A 606 -15.42 -0.80 -2.21
C ARG A 606 -14.58 -1.34 -3.38
N ARG A 607 -13.81 -0.46 -4.04
CA ARG A 607 -12.94 -0.86 -5.15
C ARG A 607 -11.84 -1.82 -4.69
N ALA A 608 -11.25 -1.60 -3.53
CA ALA A 608 -10.29 -2.53 -2.94
C ALA A 608 -10.91 -3.92 -2.72
N GLY A 609 -12.13 -3.98 -2.19
CA GLY A 609 -12.88 -5.23 -2.05
C GLY A 609 -13.21 -5.91 -3.38
N GLU A 610 -13.62 -5.15 -4.39
CA GLU A 610 -13.87 -5.67 -5.74
C GLU A 610 -12.60 -6.23 -6.40
N LEU A 611 -11.47 -5.51 -6.26
CA LEU A 611 -10.17 -5.93 -6.76
C LEU A 611 -9.63 -7.15 -6.00
N ALA A 612 -9.87 -7.23 -4.68
CA ALA A 612 -9.55 -8.42 -3.89
C ALA A 612 -10.40 -9.62 -4.31
N ALA A 613 -11.69 -9.42 -4.59
CA ALA A 613 -12.62 -10.48 -5.02
C ALA A 613 -12.34 -11.00 -6.45
N THR A 614 -11.66 -10.21 -7.28
CA THR A 614 -11.34 -10.52 -8.68
C THR A 614 -9.92 -11.06 -8.90
N ARG A 615 -9.10 -11.14 -7.84
CA ARG A 615 -7.77 -11.76 -7.88
C ARG A 615 -7.87 -13.30 -7.82
N PRO A 616 -7.33 -14.03 -8.83
CA PRO A 616 -7.09 -15.47 -8.70
C PRO A 616 -5.99 -15.72 -7.67
N SER A 617 -6.16 -16.73 -6.84
CA SER A 617 -5.22 -17.13 -5.78
C SER A 617 -3.98 -17.87 -6.29
N GLY A 618 -2.79 -17.46 -5.80
CA GLY A 618 -1.53 -18.21 -5.79
C GLY A 618 -0.36 -17.46 -6.47
N THR A 619 0.86 -17.36 -5.95
CA THR A 619 1.57 -18.12 -4.91
C THR A 619 2.75 -17.32 -4.33
N GLY A 620 3.12 -17.59 -3.07
CA GLY A 620 4.42 -17.22 -2.52
C GLY A 620 5.51 -18.22 -2.91
N ARG A 621 6.55 -17.76 -3.60
CA ARG A 621 7.98 -17.82 -3.22
C ARG A 621 8.90 -17.56 -4.41
N ALA A 622 9.87 -16.68 -4.15
CA ALA A 622 11.15 -16.48 -4.83
C ALA A 622 11.13 -15.94 -6.28
N GLY A 623 11.36 -14.62 -6.38
CA GLY A 623 12.29 -14.02 -7.34
C GLY A 623 12.00 -14.24 -8.82
N GLY A 624 11.12 -13.42 -9.39
CA GLY A 624 10.97 -13.28 -10.83
C GLY A 624 9.73 -12.44 -11.15
N ARG A 625 9.93 -11.17 -11.53
CA ARG A 625 8.87 -10.25 -11.96
C ARG A 625 8.16 -10.83 -13.19
N ARG A 626 6.87 -11.16 -13.07
CA ARG A 626 5.93 -11.38 -14.19
C ARG A 626 4.59 -10.69 -13.88
N PRO A 627 3.88 -10.16 -14.90
CA PRO A 627 2.95 -9.02 -14.80
C PRO A 627 1.65 -9.31 -14.01
N ALA A 628 1.06 -8.28 -13.40
CA ALA A 628 -0.01 -8.41 -12.41
C ALA A 628 -1.35 -7.79 -12.89
N LEU A 629 -2.45 -8.53 -12.73
CA LEU A 629 -3.86 -8.16 -12.98
C LEU A 629 -4.31 -8.15 -14.46
N LEU A 630 -5.52 -8.70 -14.68
CA LEU A 630 -6.19 -8.82 -15.99
C LEU A 630 -6.33 -7.48 -16.74
N THR A 631 -6.32 -6.34 -16.06
CA THR A 631 -6.35 -5.00 -16.70
C THR A 631 -5.02 -4.68 -17.41
N GLU A 632 -3.88 -5.03 -16.82
CA GLU A 632 -2.56 -4.98 -17.50
C GLU A 632 -2.51 -6.00 -18.65
N ALA A 633 -3.20 -7.15 -18.47
CA ALA A 633 -3.33 -8.15 -19.52
C ALA A 633 -4.10 -7.67 -20.74
N PHE A 634 -4.80 -6.53 -20.72
CA PHE A 634 -5.49 -5.95 -21.88
C PHE A 634 -4.97 -4.55 -22.25
N GLU A 635 -3.88 -4.08 -21.61
CA GLU A 635 -3.20 -2.86 -22.04
C GLU A 635 -2.59 -3.02 -23.44
N THR A 636 -2.59 -1.96 -24.24
CA THR A 636 -2.02 -1.99 -25.59
C THR A 636 -0.55 -2.45 -25.61
N LEU A 637 0.19 -2.22 -24.52
CA LEU A 637 1.54 -2.75 -24.34
C LEU A 637 1.56 -3.72 -23.15
N LEU A 638 1.80 -4.99 -23.42
CA LEU A 638 1.95 -6.06 -22.44
C LEU A 638 3.43 -6.35 -22.20
N PRO A 639 4.01 -5.99 -21.03
CA PRO A 639 5.38 -6.37 -20.68
C PRO A 639 5.43 -7.87 -20.34
N ILE A 640 5.78 -8.71 -21.32
CA ILE A 640 5.85 -10.18 -21.17
C ILE A 640 7.08 -10.58 -20.34
N ARG A 641 8.24 -10.00 -20.67
CA ARG A 641 9.50 -10.13 -19.92
C ARG A 641 10.29 -8.84 -20.13
N PRO A 642 10.06 -7.77 -19.35
CA PRO A 642 10.66 -6.46 -19.61
C PRO A 642 12.15 -6.38 -19.20
N ASP A 643 12.61 -7.33 -18.40
CA ASP A 643 14.00 -7.41 -17.94
C ASP A 643 14.89 -8.07 -19.00
N GLY A 644 16.08 -7.51 -19.22
CA GLY A 644 17.08 -8.00 -20.18
C GLY A 644 18.11 -6.92 -20.51
N ALA A 645 19.27 -7.33 -21.02
CA ALA A 645 20.39 -6.42 -21.31
C ALA A 645 20.56 -6.14 -22.82
N ARG A 646 19.75 -6.78 -23.68
CA ARG A 646 19.77 -6.65 -25.14
C ARG A 646 18.60 -5.81 -25.65
N GLU A 647 18.63 -5.50 -26.95
CA GLU A 647 17.55 -4.84 -27.67
C GLU A 647 16.25 -5.68 -27.61
N PRO A 648 15.09 -5.11 -27.26
CA PRO A 648 13.87 -5.87 -27.08
C PRO A 648 13.32 -6.53 -28.34
N LEU A 649 12.47 -7.53 -28.10
CA LEU A 649 11.61 -8.18 -29.08
C LEU A 649 10.19 -7.66 -28.94
N PHE A 650 9.62 -7.18 -30.05
CA PHE A 650 8.27 -6.62 -30.10
C PHE A 650 7.32 -7.55 -30.85
N PHE A 651 6.28 -8.04 -30.16
CA PHE A 651 5.36 -9.06 -30.66
C PHE A 651 3.99 -8.45 -30.95
N LEU A 652 3.55 -8.48 -32.21
CA LEU A 652 2.28 -7.86 -32.61
C LEU A 652 1.15 -8.89 -32.61
N HIS A 653 0.00 -8.54 -32.01
CA HIS A 653 -1.13 -9.46 -31.82
C HIS A 653 -1.67 -10.06 -33.14
N GLY A 654 -2.24 -11.26 -33.05
CA GLY A 654 -2.99 -11.88 -34.14
C GLY A 654 -4.41 -11.30 -34.31
N GLY A 655 -5.23 -11.95 -35.14
CA GLY A 655 -6.55 -11.42 -35.54
C GLY A 655 -7.54 -11.20 -34.38
N VAL A 656 -7.36 -11.88 -33.25
CA VAL A 656 -8.21 -11.70 -32.05
C VAL A 656 -7.88 -10.41 -31.28
N GLY A 657 -6.72 -9.79 -31.50
CA GLY A 657 -6.36 -8.54 -30.82
C GLY A 657 -5.54 -8.70 -29.54
N LEU A 658 -5.24 -9.92 -29.11
CA LEU A 658 -4.48 -10.21 -27.88
C LEU A 658 -3.10 -10.80 -28.20
N SER A 659 -2.10 -10.44 -27.40
CA SER A 659 -0.71 -10.91 -27.53
C SER A 659 -0.38 -12.09 -26.59
N TRP A 660 -1.35 -12.57 -25.83
CA TRP A 660 -1.22 -13.66 -24.85
C TRP A 660 -0.63 -14.96 -25.38
N PRO A 661 -0.90 -15.40 -26.62
CA PRO A 661 -0.32 -16.63 -27.13
C PRO A 661 1.19 -16.58 -27.11
N TYR A 662 1.80 -15.41 -27.28
CA TYR A 662 3.26 -15.28 -27.24
C TYR A 662 3.89 -15.46 -25.85
N LEU A 663 3.10 -15.52 -24.77
CA LEU A 663 3.62 -15.79 -23.43
C LEU A 663 4.42 -17.10 -23.40
N GLY A 664 3.90 -18.17 -24.02
CA GLY A 664 4.59 -19.46 -24.12
C GLY A 664 5.80 -19.41 -25.07
N LEU A 665 5.71 -18.65 -26.17
CA LEU A 665 6.84 -18.47 -27.09
C LEU A 665 8.02 -17.75 -26.41
N ALA A 666 7.76 -16.76 -25.56
CA ALA A 666 8.80 -16.01 -24.85
C ALA A 666 9.66 -16.91 -23.94
N GLU A 667 9.10 -18.00 -23.40
CA GLU A 667 9.83 -18.97 -22.56
C GLU A 667 10.88 -19.77 -23.33
N HIS A 668 10.83 -19.75 -24.67
CA HIS A 668 11.77 -20.44 -25.54
C HIS A 668 12.83 -19.51 -26.15
N LEU A 669 12.85 -18.24 -25.74
CA LEU A 669 13.81 -17.23 -26.16
C LEU A 669 14.75 -16.88 -25.00
N ALA A 670 16.01 -16.55 -25.31
CA ALA A 670 17.01 -16.24 -24.30
C ALA A 670 16.59 -15.06 -23.40
N GLU A 671 16.82 -15.21 -22.09
CA GLU A 671 16.41 -14.23 -21.06
C GLU A 671 17.07 -12.85 -21.20
N GLU A 672 18.19 -12.76 -21.93
CA GLU A 672 18.89 -11.49 -22.17
C GLU A 672 18.12 -10.52 -23.08
N PHE A 673 17.13 -11.01 -23.84
CA PHE A 673 16.24 -10.18 -24.66
C PHE A 673 14.95 -9.85 -23.91
N PRO A 674 14.69 -8.56 -23.63
CA PRO A 674 13.37 -8.11 -23.19
C PRO A 674 12.30 -8.44 -24.25
N VAL A 675 11.06 -8.68 -23.82
CA VAL A 675 9.93 -9.05 -24.67
C VAL A 675 8.70 -8.22 -24.31
N TYR A 676 8.14 -7.57 -25.32
CA TYR A 676 6.92 -6.76 -25.22
C TYR A 676 5.88 -7.23 -26.24
N GLY A 677 4.66 -7.49 -25.79
CA GLY A 677 3.51 -7.78 -26.65
C GLY A 677 2.65 -6.55 -26.90
N PHE A 678 2.13 -6.40 -28.10
CA PHE A 678 1.17 -5.34 -28.45
C PHE A 678 -0.23 -5.89 -28.63
N GLN A 679 -1.21 -5.25 -28.00
CA GLN A 679 -2.63 -5.63 -28.04
C GLN A 679 -3.46 -4.55 -28.72
N ALA A 680 -4.55 -4.97 -29.37
CA ALA A 680 -5.43 -4.06 -30.08
C ALA A 680 -6.05 -3.04 -29.10
N PRO A 681 -6.03 -1.73 -29.42
CA PRO A 681 -6.72 -0.73 -28.62
C PRO A 681 -8.24 -0.94 -28.69
N GLY A 682 -8.96 -0.58 -27.64
CA GLY A 682 -10.43 -0.62 -27.62
C GLY A 682 -11.07 -1.82 -26.89
N ILE A 683 -10.27 -2.73 -26.33
CA ILE A 683 -10.78 -3.93 -25.62
C ILE A 683 -11.39 -3.56 -24.25
N ILE A 684 -10.72 -2.72 -23.46
CA ILE A 684 -11.19 -2.32 -22.12
C ILE A 684 -12.08 -1.08 -22.16
N ALA A 685 -11.66 -0.05 -22.88
CA ALA A 685 -12.34 1.24 -22.98
C ALA A 685 -12.71 1.51 -24.45
N GLU A 686 -13.86 2.14 -24.68
CA GLU A 686 -14.30 2.46 -26.04
C GLU A 686 -13.28 3.39 -26.74
N ALA A 687 -12.76 2.93 -27.87
CA ALA A 687 -11.81 3.66 -28.70
C ALA A 687 -12.24 3.58 -30.17
N PRO A 688 -11.91 4.59 -31.01
CA PRO A 688 -12.10 4.49 -32.45
C PRO A 688 -11.32 3.30 -33.01
N LEU A 689 -11.97 2.51 -33.87
CA LEU A 689 -11.29 1.44 -34.60
C LEU A 689 -10.39 2.05 -35.68
N PRO A 690 -9.16 1.55 -35.87
CA PRO A 690 -8.27 2.04 -36.91
C PRO A 690 -8.83 1.73 -38.29
N GLY A 691 -8.61 2.66 -39.24
CA GLY A 691 -9.08 2.57 -40.62
C GLY A 691 -8.10 1.90 -41.59
N SER A 692 -6.88 1.56 -41.15
CA SER A 692 -5.90 0.81 -41.97
C SER A 692 -4.89 0.06 -41.09
N VAL A 693 -4.25 -0.98 -41.63
CA VAL A 693 -3.11 -1.67 -40.97
C VAL A 693 -1.95 -0.69 -40.73
N GLN A 694 -1.71 0.23 -41.66
CA GLN A 694 -0.66 1.25 -41.57
C GLN A 694 -0.91 2.23 -40.41
N GLU A 695 -2.16 2.64 -40.19
CA GLU A 695 -2.53 3.49 -39.05
C GLU A 695 -2.26 2.79 -37.72
N MET A 696 -2.67 1.53 -37.59
CA MET A 696 -2.43 0.74 -36.37
C MET A 696 -0.94 0.52 -36.13
N ALA A 697 -0.19 0.14 -37.17
CA ALA A 697 1.26 -0.01 -37.09
C ALA A 697 1.97 1.32 -36.73
N GLY A 698 1.46 2.46 -37.20
CA GLY A 698 1.98 3.79 -36.83
C GLY A 698 1.89 4.07 -35.34
N GLU A 699 0.78 3.71 -34.69
CA GLU A 699 0.64 3.84 -33.24
C GLU A 699 1.56 2.88 -32.49
N TYR A 700 1.70 1.63 -32.95
CA TYR A 700 2.64 0.69 -32.33
C TYR A 700 4.08 1.13 -32.48
N VAL A 701 4.49 1.66 -33.64
CA VAL A 701 5.83 2.23 -33.82
C VAL A 701 6.07 3.41 -32.88
N ARG A 702 5.07 4.29 -32.67
CA ARG A 702 5.19 5.39 -31.70
C ARG A 702 5.53 4.87 -30.30
N ARG A 703 4.87 3.79 -29.86
CA ARG A 703 5.13 3.14 -28.57
C ARG A 703 6.46 2.38 -28.53
N ILE A 704 6.84 1.71 -29.61
CA ILE A 704 8.15 1.06 -29.75
C ILE A 704 9.27 2.10 -29.53
N LEU A 705 9.14 3.29 -30.12
CA LEU A 705 10.11 4.38 -29.98
C LEU A 705 10.15 5.01 -28.58
N GLU A 706 9.06 4.94 -27.81
CA GLU A 706 9.05 5.33 -26.39
C GLU A 706 9.91 4.37 -25.54
N ILE A 707 9.94 3.09 -25.90
CA ILE A 707 10.66 2.03 -25.19
C ILE A 707 12.12 1.96 -25.62
N GLN A 708 12.35 1.94 -26.93
CA GLN A 708 13.66 1.90 -27.56
C GLN A 708 13.74 3.02 -28.60
N PRO A 709 14.40 4.15 -28.30
CA PRO A 709 14.50 5.28 -29.24
C PRO A 709 15.38 5.01 -30.47
N GLU A 710 16.34 4.08 -30.36
CA GLU A 710 17.32 3.79 -31.42
C GLU A 710 17.35 2.30 -31.77
N GLY A 711 17.53 1.96 -33.06
CA GLY A 711 17.60 0.57 -33.52
C GLY A 711 18.96 -0.10 -33.20
N PRO A 712 19.10 -1.40 -33.47
CA PRO A 712 18.23 -2.21 -34.32
C PRO A 712 16.94 -2.71 -33.63
N TYR A 713 15.87 -2.87 -34.40
CA TYR A 713 14.58 -3.41 -33.91
C TYR A 713 14.39 -4.88 -34.29
N HIS A 714 13.75 -5.64 -33.41
CA HIS A 714 13.33 -7.01 -33.64
C HIS A 714 11.80 -7.10 -33.50
N ILE A 715 11.09 -7.36 -34.60
CA ILE A 715 9.63 -7.32 -34.66
C ILE A 715 9.14 -8.63 -35.24
N LEU A 716 8.09 -9.18 -34.63
CA LEU A 716 7.43 -10.35 -35.16
C LEU A 716 5.93 -10.34 -34.93
N GLY A 717 5.23 -11.10 -35.75
CA GLY A 717 3.80 -11.28 -35.59
C GLY A 717 3.27 -12.54 -36.29
N TRP A 718 2.20 -13.08 -35.72
CA TRP A 718 1.49 -14.27 -36.14
C TRP A 718 0.11 -13.91 -36.68
N SER A 719 -0.30 -14.58 -37.76
CA SER A 719 -1.58 -14.32 -38.43
C SER A 719 -1.66 -12.83 -38.79
N PHE A 720 -2.75 -12.13 -38.52
CA PHE A 720 -2.86 -10.67 -38.69
C PHE A 720 -1.65 -9.87 -38.18
N GLY A 721 -1.00 -10.34 -37.10
CA GLY A 721 0.21 -9.74 -36.56
C GLY A 721 1.39 -9.72 -37.53
N GLY A 722 1.47 -10.65 -38.47
CA GLY A 722 2.49 -10.66 -39.53
C GLY A 722 2.34 -9.49 -40.51
N LEU A 723 1.09 -9.13 -40.86
CA LEU A 723 0.80 -7.93 -41.64
C LEU A 723 1.20 -6.66 -40.89
N LEU A 724 0.84 -6.59 -39.60
CA LEU A 724 1.22 -5.49 -38.72
C LEU A 724 2.75 -5.39 -38.57
N ALA A 725 3.44 -6.52 -38.46
CA ALA A 725 4.89 -6.56 -38.26
C ALA A 725 5.61 -6.02 -39.50
N HIS A 726 5.13 -6.40 -40.68
CA HIS A 726 5.62 -5.86 -41.95
C HIS A 726 5.37 -4.35 -42.05
N ALA A 727 4.16 -3.88 -41.75
CA ALA A 727 3.82 -2.46 -41.78
C ALA A 727 4.61 -1.63 -40.74
N ALA A 728 4.85 -2.18 -39.54
CA ALA A 728 5.68 -1.54 -38.52
C ALA A 728 7.14 -1.45 -38.96
N ALA A 729 7.65 -2.50 -39.61
CA ALA A 729 9.02 -2.54 -40.12
C ALA A 729 9.25 -1.53 -41.25
N THR A 730 8.35 -1.44 -42.22
CA THR A 730 8.44 -0.42 -43.30
C THR A 730 8.32 1.01 -42.74
N ARG A 731 7.48 1.21 -41.71
CA ARG A 731 7.36 2.50 -41.03
C ARG A 731 8.65 2.88 -40.29
N LEU A 732 9.30 1.94 -39.61
CA LEU A 732 10.59 2.17 -38.96
C LEU A 732 11.70 2.48 -39.97
N GLU A 733 11.76 1.77 -41.10
CA GLU A 733 12.71 2.08 -42.19
C GLU A 733 12.47 3.48 -42.77
N ALA A 734 11.21 3.86 -42.98
CA ALA A 734 10.85 5.20 -43.45
C ALA A 734 11.26 6.31 -42.46
N LEU A 735 11.35 5.99 -41.17
CA LEU A 735 11.86 6.88 -40.11
C LEU A 735 13.39 6.82 -39.98
N GLY A 736 14.09 6.03 -40.81
CA GLY A 736 15.55 5.93 -40.82
C GLY A 736 16.13 4.91 -39.84
N HIS A 737 15.28 4.06 -39.25
CA HIS A 737 15.72 3.02 -38.32
C HIS A 737 16.02 1.69 -39.03
N ARG A 738 16.98 0.93 -38.50
CA ARG A 738 17.28 -0.43 -38.96
C ARG A 738 16.40 -1.46 -38.24
N VAL A 739 15.76 -2.34 -38.99
CA VAL A 739 15.08 -3.55 -38.47
C VAL A 739 16.01 -4.74 -38.70
N ALA A 740 16.53 -5.34 -37.64
CA ALA A 740 17.46 -6.48 -37.73
C ALA A 740 16.74 -7.83 -37.84
N LEU A 741 15.52 -7.93 -37.30
CA LEU A 741 14.67 -9.10 -37.45
C LEU A 741 13.25 -8.64 -37.76
N LEU A 742 12.73 -9.08 -38.91
CA LEU A 742 11.30 -9.12 -39.20
C LEU A 742 10.90 -10.60 -39.34
N ALA A 743 10.15 -11.13 -38.38
CA ALA A 743 9.62 -12.49 -38.46
C ALA A 743 8.11 -12.51 -38.69
N ASN A 744 7.69 -13.18 -39.74
CA ASN A 744 6.28 -13.36 -40.09
C ASN A 744 5.90 -14.83 -39.85
N LEU A 745 4.93 -15.05 -38.95
CA LEU A 745 4.44 -16.38 -38.60
C LEU A 745 3.09 -16.59 -39.32
N ASP A 746 3.17 -17.21 -40.48
CA ASP A 746 2.04 -17.71 -41.28
C ASP A 746 0.97 -16.66 -41.62
N SER A 747 1.41 -15.53 -42.16
CA SER A 747 0.53 -14.48 -42.69
C SER A 747 0.89 -14.16 -44.13
N TYR A 748 -0.11 -13.92 -44.98
CA TYR A 748 0.08 -13.64 -46.40
C TYR A 748 -0.65 -12.34 -46.80
N PRO A 749 -0.10 -11.51 -47.71
CA PRO A 749 -0.69 -10.23 -48.10
C PRO A 749 -1.70 -10.45 -49.25
N VAL A 750 -2.63 -11.38 -49.05
CA VAL A 750 -3.66 -11.75 -50.02
C VAL A 750 -5.03 -11.60 -49.37
N PRO A 751 -6.06 -11.11 -50.10
CA PRO A 751 -7.41 -11.04 -49.56
C PRO A 751 -7.90 -12.43 -49.15
N GLU A 752 -8.54 -12.54 -47.98
CA GLU A 752 -9.18 -13.80 -47.58
C GLU A 752 -10.30 -14.15 -48.58
N PRO A 753 -10.33 -15.38 -49.12
CA PRO A 753 -11.24 -15.76 -50.22
C PRO A 753 -12.73 -15.76 -49.83
N ASP A 754 -13.05 -15.92 -48.54
CA ASP A 754 -14.42 -16.13 -48.04
C ASP A 754 -15.17 -14.84 -47.62
N GLY A 755 -14.56 -13.66 -47.80
CA GLY A 755 -15.14 -12.38 -47.39
C GLY A 755 -15.14 -12.16 -45.87
N ILE A 756 -15.81 -11.09 -45.40
CA ILE A 756 -15.84 -10.75 -43.97
C ILE A 756 -16.67 -11.81 -43.22
N PRO A 757 -16.11 -12.50 -42.21
CA PRO A 757 -16.83 -13.54 -41.47
C PRO A 757 -18.11 -13.02 -40.79
N ASP A 758 -19.13 -13.87 -40.71
CA ASP A 758 -20.33 -13.61 -39.91
C ASP A 758 -20.05 -13.75 -38.40
N ASP A 759 -20.99 -13.32 -37.55
CA ASP A 759 -20.79 -13.33 -36.09
C ASP A 759 -20.52 -14.75 -35.55
N ARG A 760 -21.10 -15.77 -36.18
CA ARG A 760 -20.90 -17.16 -35.81
C ARG A 760 -19.46 -17.59 -36.03
N ALA A 761 -18.90 -17.29 -37.20
CA ALA A 761 -17.51 -17.58 -37.52
C ALA A 761 -16.53 -16.79 -36.62
N LEU A 762 -16.85 -15.54 -36.26
CA LEU A 762 -16.04 -14.75 -35.35
C LEU A 762 -16.03 -15.32 -33.92
N ILE A 763 -17.18 -15.77 -33.42
CA ILE A 763 -17.28 -16.42 -32.10
C ILE A 763 -16.50 -17.73 -32.09
N ALA A 764 -16.61 -18.55 -33.15
CA ALA A 764 -15.82 -19.77 -33.29
C ALA A 764 -14.32 -19.49 -33.20
N LYS A 765 -13.84 -18.44 -33.89
CA LYS A 765 -12.43 -18.03 -33.85
C LYS A 765 -11.94 -17.62 -32.46
N ILE A 766 -12.78 -16.93 -31.67
CA ILE A 766 -12.45 -16.58 -30.27
C ILE A 766 -12.43 -17.83 -29.37
N LEU A 767 -13.39 -18.74 -29.55
CA LEU A 767 -13.47 -20.00 -28.80
C LEU A 767 -12.24 -20.88 -29.05
N GLU A 768 -11.87 -21.07 -30.31
CA GLU A 768 -10.69 -21.83 -30.72
C GLU A 768 -9.39 -21.20 -30.20
N TYR A 769 -9.28 -19.87 -30.28
CA TYR A 769 -8.18 -19.11 -29.69
C TYR A 769 -8.03 -19.36 -28.18
N CYS A 770 -9.15 -19.56 -27.49
CA CYS A 770 -9.20 -19.89 -26.08
C CYS A 770 -9.04 -21.38 -25.78
N GLY A 771 -8.84 -22.23 -26.79
CA GLY A 771 -8.63 -23.67 -26.64
C GLY A 771 -9.92 -24.51 -26.57
N TYR A 772 -11.07 -23.95 -26.99
CA TYR A 772 -12.34 -24.68 -27.05
C TYR A 772 -12.64 -25.21 -28.45
N ASP A 773 -13.29 -26.38 -28.51
CA ASP A 773 -13.85 -26.91 -29.74
C ASP A 773 -15.19 -26.21 -30.03
N ALA A 774 -15.24 -25.39 -31.09
CA ALA A 774 -16.46 -24.70 -31.50
C ALA A 774 -17.61 -25.67 -31.88
N ALA A 775 -17.30 -26.93 -32.19
CA ALA A 775 -18.29 -27.97 -32.45
C ALA A 775 -19.04 -28.44 -31.19
N ALA A 776 -18.60 -28.06 -29.99
CA ALA A 776 -19.24 -28.40 -28.72
C ALA A 776 -20.63 -27.75 -28.53
N PHE A 777 -20.91 -26.65 -29.24
CA PHE A 777 -22.23 -25.98 -29.24
C PHE A 777 -23.19 -26.66 -30.23
N ALA A 778 -23.52 -27.92 -29.96
CA ALA A 778 -24.43 -28.70 -30.80
C ALA A 778 -25.89 -28.26 -30.59
N GLY A 779 -26.35 -27.20 -31.27
CA GLY A 779 -27.78 -26.84 -31.30
C GLY A 779 -28.21 -25.46 -31.82
N GLY A 780 -27.29 -24.53 -32.08
CA GLY A 780 -27.61 -23.16 -32.54
C GLY A 780 -26.41 -22.22 -32.43
N GLU A 781 -26.56 -20.95 -32.85
CA GLU A 781 -25.53 -19.92 -32.61
C GLU A 781 -25.45 -19.61 -31.11
N PRO A 782 -24.27 -19.76 -30.47
CA PRO A 782 -24.14 -19.46 -29.06
C PRO A 782 -24.27 -17.94 -28.84
N THR A 783 -25.13 -17.57 -27.91
CA THR A 783 -25.25 -16.19 -27.43
C THR A 783 -23.97 -15.75 -26.72
N LEU A 784 -23.72 -14.43 -26.66
CA LEU A 784 -22.57 -13.90 -25.92
C LEU A 784 -22.61 -14.32 -24.44
N SER A 785 -23.80 -14.40 -23.86
CA SER A 785 -24.01 -14.90 -22.51
C SER A 785 -23.57 -16.35 -22.36
N GLU A 786 -23.90 -17.24 -23.32
CA GLU A 786 -23.47 -18.66 -23.30
C GLU A 786 -21.96 -18.82 -23.48
N VAL A 787 -21.33 -17.98 -24.30
CA VAL A 787 -19.86 -17.94 -24.44
C VAL A 787 -19.20 -17.47 -23.15
N LEU A 788 -19.72 -16.41 -22.52
CA LEU A 788 -19.21 -15.94 -21.24
C LEU A 788 -19.46 -16.93 -20.11
N GLU A 789 -20.59 -17.63 -20.10
CA GLU A 789 -20.85 -18.72 -19.16
C GLU A 789 -19.88 -19.88 -19.36
N LEU A 790 -19.58 -20.25 -20.62
CA LEU A 790 -18.54 -21.23 -20.93
C LEU A 790 -17.18 -20.78 -20.37
N PHE A 791 -16.79 -19.52 -20.60
CA PHE A 791 -15.55 -18.96 -20.07
C PHE A 791 -15.51 -18.96 -18.55
N ARG A 792 -16.59 -18.55 -17.89
CA ARG A 792 -16.71 -18.59 -16.41
C ARG A 792 -16.65 -20.01 -15.86
N ARG A 793 -17.32 -20.96 -16.51
CA ARG A 793 -17.33 -22.38 -16.11
C ARG A 793 -15.93 -22.97 -16.12
N ASP A 794 -15.16 -22.67 -17.16
CA ASP A 794 -13.87 -23.28 -17.41
C ASP A 794 -12.70 -22.37 -16.93
N ALA A 795 -13.01 -21.33 -16.12
CA ALA A 795 -12.07 -20.37 -15.55
C ALA A 795 -11.14 -19.73 -16.59
N ASN A 796 -11.67 -19.45 -17.78
CA ASN A 796 -10.92 -18.84 -18.88
C ASN A 796 -10.51 -17.40 -18.53
N PRO A 797 -9.35 -16.90 -18.97
CA PRO A 797 -8.96 -15.50 -18.77
C PRO A 797 -9.96 -14.47 -19.31
N LEU A 798 -10.77 -14.81 -20.31
CA LEU A 798 -11.87 -13.97 -20.83
C LEU A 798 -13.16 -14.05 -19.99
N ALA A 799 -13.22 -14.86 -18.93
CA ALA A 799 -14.41 -15.02 -18.08
C ALA A 799 -14.84 -13.73 -17.36
N GLY A 800 -13.90 -12.80 -17.19
CA GLY A 800 -14.12 -11.49 -16.57
C GLY A 800 -14.73 -10.46 -17.50
N LEU A 801 -14.90 -10.75 -18.80
CA LEU A 801 -15.57 -9.85 -19.72
C LEU A 801 -17.09 -9.84 -19.46
N ASP A 802 -17.71 -8.68 -19.59
CA ASP A 802 -19.15 -8.58 -19.77
C ASP A 802 -19.55 -8.71 -21.25
N GLU A 803 -20.86 -8.77 -21.53
CA GLU A 803 -21.36 -8.93 -22.90
C GLU A 803 -20.97 -7.75 -23.80
N GLU A 804 -20.85 -6.55 -23.24
CA GLU A 804 -20.47 -5.36 -23.99
C GLU A 804 -18.99 -5.42 -24.39
N GLN A 805 -18.12 -5.87 -23.48
CA GLN A 805 -16.69 -6.07 -23.73
C GLN A 805 -16.44 -7.22 -24.71
N LEU A 806 -17.19 -8.33 -24.61
CA LEU A 806 -17.11 -9.40 -25.60
C LEU A 806 -17.61 -8.94 -26.97
N ALA A 807 -18.67 -8.11 -27.01
CA ALA A 807 -19.12 -7.48 -28.25
C ALA A 807 -18.07 -6.52 -28.83
N ARG A 808 -17.35 -5.75 -27.99
CA ARG A 808 -16.22 -4.91 -28.42
C ARG A 808 -15.10 -5.75 -29.04
N LEU A 809 -14.74 -6.88 -28.42
CA LEU A 809 -13.76 -7.81 -28.96
C LEU A 809 -14.19 -8.33 -30.33
N LEU A 810 -15.46 -8.73 -30.50
CA LEU A 810 -16.01 -9.12 -31.82
C LEU A 810 -15.92 -8.01 -32.86
N ARG A 811 -16.18 -6.75 -32.49
CA ARG A 811 -16.00 -5.60 -33.40
C ARG A 811 -14.54 -5.44 -33.82
N ILE A 812 -13.58 -5.66 -32.90
CA ILE A 812 -12.14 -5.61 -33.18
C ILE A 812 -11.74 -6.74 -34.13
N VAL A 813 -12.14 -7.98 -33.87
CA VAL A 813 -11.82 -9.13 -34.75
C VAL A 813 -12.41 -8.91 -36.15
N ARG A 814 -13.65 -8.43 -36.23
CA ARG A 814 -14.29 -8.06 -37.50
C ARG A 814 -13.52 -6.96 -38.23
N ASN A 815 -13.07 -5.93 -37.51
CA ASN A 815 -12.27 -4.86 -38.10
C ASN A 815 -10.95 -5.40 -38.66
N HIS A 816 -10.25 -6.28 -37.94
CA HIS A 816 -9.01 -6.89 -38.43
C HIS A 816 -9.22 -7.69 -39.72
N ALA A 817 -10.34 -8.40 -39.87
CA ALA A 817 -10.67 -9.09 -41.11
C ALA A 817 -10.82 -8.11 -42.30
N VAL A 818 -11.51 -6.98 -42.08
CA VAL A 818 -11.63 -5.90 -43.09
C VAL A 818 -10.25 -5.32 -43.42
N LEU A 819 -9.49 -4.94 -42.40
CA LEU A 819 -8.17 -4.35 -42.57
C LEU A 819 -7.20 -5.29 -43.30
N SER A 820 -7.27 -6.59 -43.02
CA SER A 820 -6.47 -7.61 -43.68
C SER A 820 -6.80 -7.72 -45.17
N ALA A 821 -8.10 -7.71 -45.52
CA ALA A 821 -8.54 -7.80 -46.91
C ALA A 821 -8.18 -6.56 -47.75
N GLU A 822 -8.11 -5.39 -47.12
CA GLU A 822 -7.78 -4.12 -47.77
C GLU A 822 -6.28 -3.77 -47.71
N PHE A 823 -5.47 -4.56 -46.98
CA PHE A 823 -4.07 -4.24 -46.78
C PHE A 823 -3.23 -4.46 -48.05
N VAL A 824 -2.60 -3.38 -48.50
CA VAL A 824 -1.55 -3.41 -49.53
C VAL A 824 -0.22 -3.06 -48.86
N PRO A 825 0.74 -4.00 -48.77
CA PRO A 825 2.00 -3.74 -48.09
C PRO A 825 2.90 -2.75 -48.86
N ASP A 826 3.63 -1.93 -48.12
CA ASP A 826 4.79 -1.23 -48.66
C ASP A 826 5.99 -2.18 -48.80
N ARG A 827 7.00 -1.80 -49.57
CA ARG A 827 8.21 -2.61 -49.73
C ARG A 827 9.15 -2.44 -48.52
N PHE A 828 9.46 -3.53 -47.83
CA PHE A 828 10.46 -3.60 -46.77
C PHE A 828 11.84 -3.92 -47.36
N GLY A 829 12.89 -3.19 -46.98
CA GLY A 829 14.23 -3.32 -47.56
C GLY A 829 15.05 -4.50 -47.04
N GLY A 830 14.75 -4.99 -45.84
CA GLY A 830 15.52 -6.03 -45.14
C GLY A 830 15.16 -7.48 -45.47
N ASP A 831 15.84 -8.40 -44.78
CA ASP A 831 15.57 -9.84 -44.80
C ASP A 831 14.36 -10.19 -43.93
N VAL A 832 13.61 -11.22 -44.31
CA VAL A 832 12.44 -11.70 -43.57
C VAL A 832 12.61 -13.17 -43.19
N LEU A 833 12.31 -13.47 -41.92
CA LEU A 833 12.19 -14.83 -41.42
C LEU A 833 10.72 -15.26 -41.50
N PHE A 834 10.38 -16.17 -42.40
CA PHE A 834 9.02 -16.66 -42.60
C PHE A 834 8.84 -18.06 -42.03
N LEU A 835 7.84 -18.24 -41.16
CA LEU A 835 7.48 -19.54 -40.60
C LEU A 835 6.05 -19.87 -41.02
N SER A 836 5.84 -20.94 -41.79
CA SER A 836 4.51 -21.35 -42.28
C SER A 836 3.96 -22.58 -41.55
N ALA A 837 2.65 -22.67 -41.40
CA ALA A 837 1.98 -23.91 -41.01
C ALA A 837 2.02 -24.93 -42.16
N GLU A 838 2.30 -26.20 -41.87
CA GLU A 838 2.35 -27.27 -42.88
C GLU A 838 1.06 -28.10 -42.97
N ARG A 839 0.22 -28.10 -41.93
CA ARG A 839 -1.05 -28.84 -41.93
C ARG A 839 -2.19 -27.92 -42.39
N GLY A 840 -3.11 -28.46 -43.19
CA GLY A 840 -4.30 -27.74 -43.65
C GLY A 840 -4.11 -26.90 -44.92
N ALA A 841 -2.90 -26.81 -45.47
CA ALA A 841 -2.66 -26.18 -46.77
C ALA A 841 -3.08 -27.11 -47.93
N ASP A 842 -3.79 -26.56 -48.91
CA ASP A 842 -4.12 -27.20 -50.18
C ASP A 842 -3.35 -26.57 -51.36
N GLU A 843 -3.59 -27.04 -52.59
CA GLU A 843 -2.89 -26.53 -53.79
C GLU A 843 -3.22 -25.05 -54.10
N ASP A 844 -4.34 -24.53 -53.61
CA ASP A 844 -4.82 -23.17 -53.85
C ASP A 844 -4.42 -22.19 -52.73
N SER A 845 -3.81 -22.70 -51.65
CA SER A 845 -3.37 -21.91 -50.50
C SER A 845 -2.22 -20.97 -50.87
N PRO A 846 -2.21 -19.73 -50.33
CA PRO A 846 -1.14 -18.78 -50.60
C PRO A 846 0.20 -19.29 -50.06
N THR A 847 1.26 -19.02 -50.81
CA THR A 847 2.63 -19.39 -50.44
C THR A 847 3.45 -18.15 -50.10
N VAL A 848 4.63 -18.36 -49.50
CA VAL A 848 5.57 -17.27 -49.17
C VAL A 848 5.93 -16.40 -50.38
N ALA A 849 5.78 -16.91 -51.60
CA ALA A 849 5.97 -16.17 -52.84
C ALA A 849 5.09 -14.90 -52.93
N ALA A 850 3.95 -14.88 -52.24
CA ALA A 850 3.07 -13.71 -52.18
C ALA A 850 3.75 -12.46 -51.55
N TRP A 851 4.78 -12.65 -50.74
CA TRP A 851 5.56 -11.55 -50.15
C TRP A 851 6.70 -11.04 -51.03
N GLU A 852 7.12 -11.78 -52.06
CA GLU A 852 8.27 -11.42 -52.91
C GLU A 852 8.20 -9.99 -53.50
N PRO A 853 7.03 -9.47 -53.95
CA PRO A 853 6.93 -8.10 -54.45
C PRO A 853 7.22 -7.02 -53.38
N TYR A 854 7.05 -7.37 -52.11
CA TYR A 854 7.06 -6.46 -50.97
C TYR A 854 8.32 -6.60 -50.10
N ILE A 855 9.26 -7.47 -50.49
CA ILE A 855 10.52 -7.69 -49.76
C ILE A 855 11.71 -7.35 -50.67
N GLY A 856 12.62 -6.54 -50.16
CA GLY A 856 13.86 -6.13 -50.80
C GLY A 856 15.02 -7.09 -50.56
N GLY A 857 15.04 -7.74 -49.40
CA GLY A 857 16.05 -8.73 -49.02
C GLY A 857 15.66 -10.17 -49.35
N SER A 858 16.26 -11.11 -48.62
CA SER A 858 16.02 -12.55 -48.73
C SER A 858 14.92 -13.01 -47.76
N VAL A 859 14.17 -14.05 -48.17
CA VAL A 859 13.19 -14.70 -47.30
C VAL A 859 13.74 -16.05 -46.85
N THR A 860 13.99 -16.20 -45.55
CA THR A 860 14.34 -17.49 -44.95
C THR A 860 13.07 -18.19 -44.51
N HIS A 861 12.74 -19.31 -45.14
CA HIS A 861 11.49 -20.03 -44.92
C HIS A 861 11.69 -21.31 -44.07
N HIS A 862 10.84 -21.50 -43.06
CA HIS A 862 10.76 -22.72 -42.25
C HIS A 862 9.32 -23.20 -42.13
N GLY A 863 9.08 -24.50 -42.33
CA GLY A 863 7.79 -25.12 -42.05
C GLY A 863 7.67 -25.55 -40.58
N ILE A 864 6.47 -25.38 -40.02
CA ILE A 864 6.09 -25.83 -38.68
C ILE A 864 4.99 -26.89 -38.82
N ASP A 865 5.22 -28.07 -38.25
CA ASP A 865 4.27 -29.19 -38.25
C ASP A 865 3.04 -28.90 -37.37
N SER A 866 2.16 -28.03 -37.87
CA SER A 866 0.96 -27.52 -37.23
C SER A 866 -0.01 -27.02 -38.30
N ASP A 867 -1.29 -26.88 -37.95
CA ASP A 867 -2.21 -25.98 -38.66
C ASP A 867 -1.99 -24.52 -38.21
N HIS A 868 -2.61 -23.57 -38.92
CA HIS A 868 -2.48 -22.13 -38.66
C HIS A 868 -2.77 -21.77 -37.19
N ASP A 869 -3.93 -22.20 -36.69
CA ASP A 869 -4.40 -21.89 -35.33
C ASP A 869 -3.60 -22.64 -34.25
N GLY A 870 -3.00 -23.78 -34.60
CA GLY A 870 -2.15 -24.58 -33.72
C GLY A 870 -0.74 -24.02 -33.56
N MET A 871 -0.28 -23.06 -34.38
CA MET A 871 1.10 -22.55 -34.33
C MET A 871 1.47 -21.93 -32.98
N MET A 872 0.48 -21.46 -32.22
CA MET A 872 0.66 -20.92 -30.88
C MET A 872 0.42 -21.92 -29.74
N ARG A 873 0.35 -23.23 -30.04
CA ARG A 873 0.31 -24.29 -29.02
C ARG A 873 1.73 -24.63 -28.53
N PRO A 874 1.88 -25.26 -27.34
CA PRO A 874 3.19 -25.42 -26.69
C PRO A 874 4.28 -26.12 -27.53
N GLU A 875 3.91 -27.13 -28.33
CA GLU A 875 4.88 -27.88 -29.15
C GLU A 875 5.36 -27.06 -30.38
N PRO A 876 4.47 -26.51 -31.23
CA PRO A 876 4.86 -25.57 -32.28
C PRO A 876 5.63 -24.35 -31.78
N GLN A 877 5.23 -23.74 -30.67
CA GLN A 877 5.94 -22.59 -30.09
C GLN A 877 7.39 -22.89 -29.70
N ARG A 878 7.65 -24.10 -29.22
CA ARG A 878 9.01 -24.56 -28.92
C ARG A 878 9.87 -24.64 -30.18
N ALA A 879 9.30 -25.11 -31.30
CA ALA A 879 10.00 -25.16 -32.59
C ALA A 879 10.27 -23.74 -33.11
N ILE A 880 9.25 -22.87 -33.09
CA ILE A 880 9.34 -21.46 -33.49
C ILE A 880 10.40 -20.72 -32.67
N GLY A 881 10.36 -20.84 -31.34
CA GLY A 881 11.31 -20.18 -30.43
C GLY A 881 12.76 -20.59 -30.70
N ARG A 882 13.01 -21.87 -30.97
CA ARG A 882 14.36 -22.36 -31.36
C ARG A 882 14.85 -21.77 -32.68
N ILE A 883 13.98 -21.66 -33.68
CA ILE A 883 14.32 -21.08 -34.98
C ILE A 883 14.66 -19.59 -34.82
N ILE A 884 13.84 -18.85 -34.07
CA ILE A 884 14.06 -17.42 -33.79
C ILE A 884 15.36 -17.23 -32.99
N ALA A 885 15.59 -18.03 -31.94
CA ALA A 885 16.82 -17.96 -31.16
C ALA A 885 18.08 -18.22 -32.01
N ALA A 886 18.05 -19.25 -32.86
CA ALA A 886 19.15 -19.54 -33.79
C ALA A 886 19.34 -18.43 -34.85
N HIS A 887 18.27 -17.72 -35.21
CA HIS A 887 18.37 -16.55 -36.09
C HIS A 887 19.01 -15.36 -35.37
N LEU A 888 18.54 -15.03 -34.16
CA LEU A 888 19.11 -13.97 -33.33
C LEU A 888 20.59 -14.20 -32.99
N GLU A 889 21.01 -15.45 -32.81
CA GLU A 889 22.42 -15.81 -32.64
C GLU A 889 23.27 -15.54 -33.89
N ARG A 890 22.72 -15.74 -35.10
CA ARG A 890 23.42 -15.45 -36.36
C ARG A 890 23.51 -13.96 -36.68
N LEU A 891 22.66 -13.14 -36.07
CA LEU A 891 22.71 -11.68 -36.18
C LEU A 891 23.78 -11.07 -35.25
N ARG A 892 24.36 -11.86 -34.33
CA ARG A 892 25.57 -11.52 -33.56
C ARG A 892 26.81 -11.69 -34.41
#